data_AF-K5XZ98-F1
#
_entry.id   AF-K5XZ98-F1
#
_cell.length_a   1.000
_cell.length_b   1.000
_cell.length_c   1.000
_cell.angle_alpha   90.00
_cell.angle_beta   90.00
_cell.angle_gamma   90.00
#
_symmetry.space_group_name_H-M   'P 1'
#
loop_
_entity.id
_entity.type
_entity.pdbx_description
1 polymer ?
#
loop_
_entity_poly.entity_id
_entity_poly.type
_entity_poly.pdbx_seq_one_letter_code
_entity_poly.pdbx_strand_id
1 'polypeptide(L)'
;MKVRDLINAPPRTLSPSPDSRASLYHRHQQANSMLRPSATPSRAPSPSSAQRPSRRASIVLIGMPGVGKTTLASITAKALGWDMLDADAILEARQQTSLPDYIATRGRDAMRLVESDILLDLLQNNPTEKVIACGAGVIELEPNRNLLRQFRDHGLVIHLLRDQDAVAAYTRSSQVHQHDPDTWDQRIALYRDCCSYEFFSLTHPDVSTDCNKHNLSVIFKPVERDFFRLLRFIHGVDTNKVPTRPHRTYFLSLTFDDLNKALPHLEDLSVGTDLWAIRADLLASYDLSYLSYQIATLRRHSPLPISFTLRMQSEAGHYPDLDPDNPSMMESFTAYFQHALRLGLEYVEVGVHYPPAVIQSIVANKVNTSIIGLFCDIANRYRWDSAEARRGYDSLVAMGADVAVMALVAKSFEDNMKLRVFAASVENGRIPFIGLNMGNEGKISRALNHYLSPVSHPLVPIPPPAGHVTFQECQSILYLTGLLPPKHYYVFGHPIPHSMSPILYNAAFTALGLPHTYSKYDTPSIDEIRQVIEQPDFGGASVTLPHGRNVIPLVQHLSRHAQIIGAVNTIQIAPWGGHGLIGDNTDWKGIKNCVCHALTPAHAVTSSTTALVLGAGGSARATIYALYRIGVVNIFVYNRSGSKARTLVDDFQRLDRLLKVTVLDCLDGSQIVPPPCIIVSTVPSIAGSIDTPAKAVDLGLKLDHLSMNGGVAVELAYEKKVTPLLAFAEQRRLQGSPWTSVDGIEVLLEQAFEQVRFWTGRSAPRKQVRQQVMEAYEEMCHRL
;
A
#
# COMPACT_ATOMS: atom_id res chain seq x y z
N MET A 1 -15.66 17.15 13.96
CA MET A 1 -15.66 16.75 15.39
C MET A 1 -14.30 16.15 15.69
N LYS A 2 -13.50 16.78 16.55
CA LYS A 2 -12.04 16.54 16.68
C LYS A 2 -11.75 15.32 17.59
N VAL A 3 -10.82 14.48 17.15
CA VAL A 3 -10.28 13.29 17.82
C VAL A 3 -9.31 13.71 18.92
N ARG A 4 -9.81 14.24 20.05
CA ARG A 4 -8.94 14.72 21.15
C ARG A 4 -9.19 14.13 22.54
N ASP A 5 -10.19 13.25 22.74
CA ASP A 5 -10.57 12.81 24.10
C ASP A 5 -10.42 11.30 24.34
N LEU A 6 -9.23 10.74 24.13
CA LEU A 6 -8.89 9.38 24.58
C LEU A 6 -7.40 9.31 24.91
N ILE A 7 -7.02 9.79 26.09
CA ILE A 7 -5.89 9.35 26.96
C ILE A 7 -5.91 10.33 28.15
N ASN A 8 -6.44 9.89 29.31
CA ASN A 8 -5.98 10.25 30.67
C ASN A 8 -6.99 9.80 31.75
N ALA A 9 -6.64 8.77 32.54
CA ALA A 9 -7.00 8.62 33.96
C ALA A 9 -6.18 7.47 34.63
N PRO A 10 -5.66 7.64 35.88
CA PRO A 10 -4.82 6.64 36.58
C PRO A 10 -5.63 5.71 37.54
N PRO A 11 -5.01 4.66 38.14
CA PRO A 11 -5.71 3.46 38.66
C PRO A 11 -5.95 3.45 40.17
N ARG A 12 -6.90 2.62 40.67
CA ARG A 12 -6.84 1.92 42.00
C ARG A 12 -8.00 0.91 42.29
N THR A 13 -7.59 -0.34 42.58
CA THR A 13 -7.99 -1.35 43.61
C THR A 13 -9.43 -1.84 43.92
N LEU A 14 -9.68 -3.13 43.57
CA LEU A 14 -10.26 -4.33 44.27
C LEU A 14 -11.50 -4.31 45.23
N SER A 15 -12.60 -4.97 44.76
CA SER A 15 -13.56 -5.98 45.33
C SER A 15 -14.28 -5.79 46.71
N PRO A 16 -15.46 -6.43 47.02
CA PRO A 16 -16.09 -7.64 46.45
C PRO A 16 -17.63 -7.63 46.19
N SER A 17 -18.15 -8.77 45.72
CA SER A 17 -19.52 -9.13 45.21
C SER A 17 -20.57 -9.38 46.33
N PRO A 18 -21.89 -9.68 46.08
CA PRO A 18 -22.37 -10.88 45.36
C PRO A 18 -23.68 -10.78 44.51
N ASP A 19 -23.85 -11.82 43.68
CA ASP A 19 -25.07 -12.53 43.28
C ASP A 19 -25.97 -12.16 42.07
N SER A 20 -25.83 -13.07 41.09
CA SER A 20 -26.88 -13.80 40.35
C SER A 20 -27.94 -13.02 39.55
N ARG A 21 -27.61 -12.76 38.27
CA ARG A 21 -28.52 -12.88 37.10
C ARG A 21 -27.91 -12.49 35.73
N ALA A 22 -26.59 -12.26 35.64
CA ALA A 22 -25.94 -11.66 34.46
C ALA A 22 -25.02 -12.60 33.63
N SER A 23 -25.29 -13.91 33.54
CA SER A 23 -24.34 -14.87 32.92
C SER A 23 -24.47 -15.11 31.41
N LEU A 24 -25.36 -14.42 30.68
CA LEU A 24 -25.50 -14.55 29.22
C LEU A 24 -25.04 -13.32 28.44
N TYR A 25 -24.98 -12.13 29.06
CA TYR A 25 -24.53 -10.90 28.41
C TYR A 25 -23.01 -10.66 28.50
N HIS A 26 -22.31 -11.29 29.45
CA HIS A 26 -20.87 -11.04 29.64
C HIS A 26 -19.94 -11.86 28.73
N ARG A 27 -20.38 -13.01 28.17
CA ARG A 27 -19.59 -13.76 27.16
C ARG A 27 -19.52 -13.04 25.81
N HIS A 28 -20.51 -12.21 25.46
CA HIS A 28 -20.49 -11.45 24.21
C HIS A 28 -19.54 -10.23 24.24
N GLN A 29 -19.29 -9.64 25.41
CA GLN A 29 -18.39 -8.48 25.51
C GLN A 29 -16.89 -8.85 25.57
N GLN A 30 -16.53 -10.02 26.12
CA GLN A 30 -15.14 -10.50 26.08
C GLN A 30 -14.73 -11.04 24.69
N ALA A 31 -15.67 -11.50 23.86
CA ALA A 31 -15.39 -11.84 22.46
C ALA A 31 -15.19 -10.58 21.58
N ASN A 32 -15.86 -9.46 21.92
CA ASN A 32 -15.76 -8.20 21.18
C ASN A 32 -14.47 -7.41 21.42
N SER A 33 -13.68 -7.70 22.46
CA SER A 33 -12.34 -7.10 22.61
C SER A 33 -11.29 -7.70 21.65
N MET A 34 -11.60 -8.81 20.99
CA MET A 34 -10.80 -9.38 19.90
C MET A 34 -11.19 -8.84 18.51
N LEU A 35 -12.26 -8.05 18.41
CA LEU A 35 -12.78 -7.46 17.16
C LEU A 35 -12.36 -5.99 16.98
N ARG A 36 -11.11 -5.67 17.29
CA ARG A 36 -10.47 -4.57 16.55
C ARG A 36 -10.25 -5.09 15.13
N PRO A 37 -10.57 -4.33 14.07
CA PRO A 37 -9.90 -4.58 12.81
C PRO A 37 -8.42 -4.34 13.11
N SER A 38 -7.65 -5.42 13.30
CA SER A 38 -6.26 -5.31 12.95
C SER A 38 -6.28 -5.13 11.42
N ALA A 39 -6.34 -3.87 10.98
CA ALA A 39 -5.17 -3.42 10.24
C ALA A 39 -4.01 -3.89 11.11
N THR A 40 -3.38 -4.98 10.75
CA THR A 40 -2.06 -5.26 11.25
C THR A 40 -1.22 -4.24 10.50
N PRO A 41 -0.87 -3.06 11.07
CA PRO A 41 0.42 -2.51 10.69
C PRO A 41 1.39 -3.65 10.95
N SER A 42 2.25 -3.96 9.99
CA SER A 42 3.31 -4.95 10.11
C SER A 42 3.78 -5.03 11.58
N ARG A 43 3.34 -6.09 12.26
CA ARG A 43 3.60 -6.32 13.68
C ARG A 43 4.57 -7.48 13.83
N ALA A 44 5.48 -7.62 12.87
CA ALA A 44 6.74 -8.27 13.15
C ALA A 44 7.46 -7.38 14.18
N PRO A 45 7.63 -7.82 15.44
CA PRO A 45 8.38 -7.05 16.41
C PRO A 45 9.83 -6.97 15.91
N SER A 46 10.33 -5.77 15.63
CA SER A 46 11.77 -5.54 15.63
C SER A 46 12.20 -5.34 17.08
N PRO A 47 13.02 -6.24 17.65
CA PRO A 47 13.73 -5.96 18.88
C PRO A 47 14.85 -4.97 18.54
N SER A 48 14.54 -3.67 18.47
CA SER A 48 15.59 -2.64 18.33
C SER A 48 15.97 -2.11 19.70
N SER A 49 17.26 -2.18 20.04
CA SER A 49 17.89 -1.38 21.11
C SER A 49 18.04 0.09 20.72
N ALA A 50 17.92 0.42 19.42
CA ALA A 50 17.95 1.78 18.90
C ALA A 50 16.74 2.59 19.39
N GLN A 51 16.99 3.77 19.96
CA GLN A 51 15.94 4.69 20.38
C GLN A 51 15.14 5.15 19.16
N ARG A 52 13.82 4.99 19.22
CA ARG A 52 12.93 5.47 18.17
C ARG A 52 12.69 6.98 18.36
N PRO A 53 12.69 7.77 17.28
CA PRO A 53 12.30 9.16 17.39
C PRO A 53 10.87 9.26 17.93
N SER A 54 10.65 10.21 18.84
CA SER A 54 9.31 10.48 19.38
C SER A 54 8.35 10.78 18.23
N ARG A 55 7.10 10.29 18.32
CA ARG A 55 6.06 10.63 17.34
C ARG A 55 5.71 12.11 17.30
N ARG A 56 6.10 12.86 18.34
CA ARG A 56 5.92 14.30 18.43
C ARG A 56 7.20 15.07 18.10
N ALA A 57 8.31 14.39 17.82
CA ALA A 57 9.56 15.06 17.48
C ALA A 57 9.39 15.90 16.21
N SER A 58 9.93 17.11 16.20
CA SER A 58 9.88 17.98 15.03
C SER A 58 10.66 17.39 13.86
N ILE A 59 10.19 17.67 12.65
CA ILE A 59 10.79 17.23 11.39
C ILE A 59 11.51 18.40 10.75
N VAL A 60 12.81 18.26 10.48
CA VAL A 60 13.65 19.24 9.80
C VAL A 60 13.95 18.74 8.39
N LEU A 61 13.64 19.56 7.38
CA LEU A 61 13.89 19.26 5.97
C LEU A 61 15.08 20.06 5.47
N ILE A 62 16.11 19.36 4.99
CA ILE A 62 17.34 19.93 4.41
C ILE A 62 17.51 19.45 2.97
N GLY A 63 18.32 20.16 2.18
CA GLY A 63 18.63 19.80 0.80
C GLY A 63 18.81 21.01 -0.11
N MET A 64 19.23 20.74 -1.35
CA MET A 64 19.50 21.77 -2.37
C MET A 64 18.28 22.65 -2.68
N PRO A 65 18.43 23.84 -3.30
CA PRO A 65 17.28 24.64 -3.73
C PRO A 65 16.45 23.87 -4.77
N GLY A 66 15.14 24.13 -4.83
CA GLY A 66 14.27 23.52 -5.86
C GLY A 66 13.90 22.04 -5.66
N VAL A 67 14.42 21.37 -4.62
CA VAL A 67 14.06 19.97 -4.29
C VAL A 67 12.66 19.82 -3.66
N GLY A 68 12.00 20.93 -3.31
CA GLY A 68 10.62 20.94 -2.80
C GLY A 68 10.46 20.99 -1.28
N LYS A 69 11.47 21.50 -0.53
CA LYS A 69 11.45 21.62 0.95
C LYS A 69 10.19 22.32 1.48
N THR A 70 9.96 23.56 1.10
CA THR A 70 8.79 24.37 1.52
C THR A 70 7.47 23.68 1.16
N THR A 71 7.37 23.10 -0.03
CA THR A 71 6.17 22.38 -0.49
C THR A 71 5.86 21.16 0.39
N LEU A 72 6.84 20.27 0.58
CA LEU A 72 6.66 19.07 1.42
C LEU A 72 6.47 19.43 2.89
N ALA A 73 7.13 20.48 3.38
CA ALA A 73 6.91 20.98 4.74
C ALA A 73 5.45 21.41 4.95
N SER A 74 4.88 22.17 4.02
CA SER A 74 3.50 22.64 4.07
C SER A 74 2.50 21.48 4.05
N ILE A 75 2.69 20.53 3.13
CA ILE A 75 1.85 19.32 3.02
C ILE A 75 1.92 18.50 4.32
N THR A 76 3.12 18.30 4.85
CA THR A 76 3.35 17.51 6.06
C THR A 76 2.74 18.18 7.29
N ALA A 77 2.96 19.49 7.46
CA ALA A 77 2.40 20.28 8.56
C ALA A 77 0.86 20.21 8.55
N LYS A 78 0.23 20.40 7.38
CA LYS A 78 -1.22 20.28 7.22
C LYS A 78 -1.74 18.88 7.55
N ALA A 79 -1.06 17.83 7.09
CA ALA A 79 -1.49 16.45 7.32
C ALA A 79 -1.34 16.00 8.78
N LEU A 80 -0.29 16.47 9.47
CA LEU A 80 -0.05 16.18 10.89
C LEU A 80 -0.80 17.13 11.83
N GLY A 81 -1.31 18.26 11.32
CA GLY A 81 -1.89 19.33 12.13
C GLY A 81 -0.84 20.07 12.97
N TRP A 82 0.37 20.20 12.43
CA TRP A 82 1.54 20.84 13.04
C TRP A 82 1.79 22.21 12.41
N ASP A 83 2.58 23.05 13.07
CA ASP A 83 2.97 24.35 12.49
C ASP A 83 4.20 24.17 11.59
N MET A 84 4.19 24.89 10.45
CA MET A 84 5.32 24.97 9.55
C MET A 84 6.18 26.19 9.87
N LEU A 85 7.50 26.02 9.89
CA LEU A 85 8.49 27.08 10.03
C LEU A 85 9.42 27.05 8.81
N ASP A 86 9.44 28.11 8.02
CA ASP A 86 10.36 28.25 6.88
C ASP A 86 11.50 29.20 7.28
N ALA A 87 12.73 28.68 7.35
CA ALA A 87 13.88 29.42 7.84
C ALA A 87 14.22 30.63 6.95
N ASP A 88 14.03 30.51 5.64
CA ASP A 88 14.29 31.60 4.69
C ASP A 88 13.27 32.73 4.91
N ALA A 89 11.98 32.39 5.07
CA ALA A 89 10.94 33.37 5.38
C ALA A 89 11.14 34.05 6.75
N ILE A 90 11.62 33.31 7.76
CA ILE A 90 11.93 33.85 9.09
C ILE A 90 13.13 34.80 9.00
N LEU A 91 14.14 34.49 8.18
CA LEU A 91 15.28 35.37 7.95
C LEU A 91 14.83 36.69 7.32
N GLU A 92 14.04 36.64 6.25
CA GLU A 92 13.52 37.85 5.59
C GLU A 92 12.68 38.71 6.55
N ALA A 93 11.81 38.08 7.35
CA ALA A 93 11.01 38.77 8.35
C ALA A 93 11.88 39.43 9.45
N ARG A 94 12.91 38.73 9.94
CA ARG A 94 13.81 39.22 11.00
C ARG A 94 14.71 40.36 10.52
N GLN A 95 15.16 40.32 9.26
CA GLN A 95 16.02 41.34 8.66
C GLN A 95 15.23 42.47 7.98
N GLN A 96 13.89 42.34 7.88
CA GLN A 96 13.00 43.28 7.21
C GLN A 96 13.42 43.59 5.76
N THR A 97 13.99 42.61 5.07
CA THR A 97 14.46 42.74 3.69
C THR A 97 14.41 41.38 3.00
N SER A 98 14.36 41.37 1.67
CA SER A 98 14.40 40.13 0.91
C SER A 98 15.79 39.49 0.96
N LEU A 99 15.88 38.16 0.81
CA LEU A 99 17.16 37.46 0.71
C LEU A 99 18.07 38.00 -0.41
N PRO A 100 17.59 38.21 -1.65
CA PRO A 100 18.41 38.82 -2.70
C PRO A 100 18.98 40.18 -2.30
N ASP A 101 18.17 41.06 -1.71
CA ASP A 101 18.59 42.41 -1.32
C ASP A 101 19.56 42.37 -0.13
N TYR A 102 19.36 41.46 0.82
CA TYR A 102 20.29 41.24 1.92
C TYR A 102 21.66 40.81 1.41
N ILE A 103 21.70 39.84 0.49
CA ILE A 103 22.96 39.36 -0.10
C ILE A 103 23.65 40.49 -0.88
N ALA A 104 22.91 41.27 -1.66
CA ALA A 104 23.45 42.38 -2.43
C ALA A 104 24.05 43.48 -1.55
N THR A 105 23.49 43.73 -0.37
CA THR A 105 23.91 44.81 0.53
C THR A 105 24.95 44.38 1.57
N ARG A 106 24.87 43.15 2.11
CA ARG A 106 25.66 42.67 3.25
C ARG A 106 26.59 41.50 2.92
N GLY A 107 26.41 40.87 1.76
CA GLY A 107 27.18 39.70 1.33
C GLY A 107 26.66 38.36 1.88
N ARG A 108 27.12 37.26 1.27
CA ARG A 108 26.71 35.89 1.62
C ARG A 108 27.21 35.44 3.00
N ASP A 109 28.43 35.83 3.38
CA ASP A 109 29.03 35.42 4.65
C ASP A 109 28.23 35.97 5.86
N ALA A 110 27.81 37.24 5.78
CA ALA A 110 26.96 37.84 6.80
C ALA A 110 25.59 37.15 6.89
N MET A 111 25.02 36.73 5.75
CA MET A 111 23.77 35.98 5.71
C MET A 111 23.92 34.61 6.39
N ARG A 112 25.06 33.92 6.20
CA ARG A 112 25.33 32.61 6.81
C ARG A 112 25.42 32.67 8.33
N LEU A 113 25.96 33.75 8.90
CA LEU A 113 25.96 33.96 10.35
C LEU A 113 24.53 34.10 10.89
N VAL A 114 23.68 34.90 10.22
CA VAL A 114 22.27 35.05 10.59
C VAL A 114 21.49 33.73 10.44
N GLU A 115 21.74 32.97 9.36
CA GLU A 115 21.15 31.63 9.15
C GLU A 115 21.51 30.68 10.31
N SER A 116 22.74 30.76 10.82
CA SER A 116 23.21 29.95 11.95
C SER A 116 22.49 30.29 13.25
N ASP A 117 22.31 31.58 13.54
CA ASP A 117 21.56 32.04 14.72
C ASP A 117 20.08 31.62 14.66
N ILE A 118 19.47 31.70 13.46
CA ILE A 118 18.08 31.27 13.24
C ILE A 118 17.96 29.74 13.38
N LEU A 119 18.90 28.97 12.83
CA LEU A 119 18.90 27.52 12.96
C LEU A 119 18.97 27.10 14.44
N LEU A 120 19.86 27.72 15.22
CA LEU A 120 19.99 27.46 16.65
C LEU A 120 18.66 27.70 17.38
N ASP A 121 18.04 28.86 17.17
CA ASP A 121 16.75 29.23 17.76
C ASP A 121 15.65 28.23 17.36
N LEU A 122 15.56 27.90 16.08
CA LEU A 122 14.59 26.96 15.55
C LEU A 122 14.73 25.58 16.21
N LEU A 123 15.93 25.01 16.27
CA LEU A 123 16.14 23.67 16.78
C LEU A 123 15.98 23.58 18.31
N GLN A 124 16.38 24.61 19.06
CA GLN A 124 16.26 24.63 20.52
C GLN A 124 14.83 24.89 21.00
N ASN A 125 14.15 25.87 20.41
CA ASN A 125 12.83 26.30 20.89
C ASN A 125 11.67 25.49 20.30
N ASN A 126 11.93 24.66 19.29
CA ASN A 126 10.90 23.89 18.60
C ASN A 126 11.19 22.37 18.51
N PRO A 127 11.46 21.68 19.63
CA PRO A 127 11.84 20.27 19.60
C PRO A 127 10.68 19.33 19.21
N THR A 128 9.43 19.79 19.33
CA THR A 128 8.24 18.96 19.07
C THR A 128 7.18 19.66 18.22
N GLU A 129 6.45 18.87 17.43
CA GLU A 129 5.24 19.24 16.68
C GLU A 129 5.43 20.41 15.70
N LYS A 130 6.64 20.57 15.15
CA LYS A 130 6.92 21.48 14.04
C LYS A 130 7.45 20.75 12.82
N VAL A 131 7.23 21.36 11.67
CA VAL A 131 7.91 20.99 10.41
C VAL A 131 8.75 22.19 9.96
N ILE A 132 10.06 22.03 9.96
CA ILE A 132 11.03 23.09 9.73
C ILE A 132 11.66 22.90 8.34
N ALA A 133 11.49 23.85 7.44
CA ALA A 133 12.20 23.88 6.15
C ALA A 133 13.43 24.78 6.28
N CYS A 134 14.63 24.21 6.12
CA CYS A 134 15.87 24.98 6.21
C CYS A 134 16.26 25.61 4.87
N GLY A 135 17.05 26.67 4.93
CA GLY A 135 17.73 27.26 3.78
C GLY A 135 18.72 26.29 3.13
N ALA A 136 18.98 26.46 1.84
CA ALA A 136 19.79 25.51 1.06
C ALA A 136 21.31 25.58 1.29
N GLY A 137 21.78 26.52 2.11
CA GLY A 137 23.18 26.58 2.52
C GLY A 137 23.39 26.31 4.01
N VAL A 138 22.35 25.82 4.70
CA VAL A 138 22.40 25.49 6.13
C VAL A 138 23.57 24.56 6.46
N ILE A 139 24.02 23.72 5.52
CA ILE A 139 25.13 22.78 5.71
C ILE A 139 26.53 23.36 5.44
N GLU A 140 26.67 24.61 4.98
CA GLU A 140 27.97 25.14 4.54
C GLU A 140 28.92 25.38 5.73
N LEU A 141 28.37 25.82 6.87
CA LEU A 141 29.13 26.08 8.08
C LEU A 141 29.12 24.86 9.03
N GLU A 142 30.29 24.48 9.56
CA GLU A 142 30.43 23.36 10.51
C GLU A 142 29.59 23.51 11.80
N PRO A 143 29.43 24.71 12.40
CA PRO A 143 28.52 24.90 13.54
C PRO A 143 27.08 24.43 13.26
N ASN A 144 26.55 24.73 12.07
CA ASN A 144 25.20 24.32 11.69
C ASN A 144 25.09 22.80 11.50
N ARG A 145 26.12 22.19 10.89
CA ARG A 145 26.19 20.73 10.77
C ARG A 145 26.19 20.07 12.15
N ASN A 146 26.94 20.60 13.11
CA ASN A 146 26.93 20.10 14.48
C ASN A 146 25.55 20.22 15.16
N LEU A 147 24.84 21.33 14.96
CA LEU A 147 23.47 21.48 15.46
C LEU A 147 22.52 20.45 14.86
N LEU A 148 22.59 20.24 13.53
CA LEU A 148 21.78 19.21 12.86
C LEU A 148 22.13 17.81 13.36
N ARG A 149 23.43 17.49 13.52
CA ARG A 149 23.87 16.19 14.06
C ARG A 149 23.32 15.94 15.47
N GLN A 150 23.43 16.92 16.36
CA GLN A 150 22.92 16.84 17.73
C GLN A 150 21.38 16.70 17.76
N PHE A 151 20.68 17.41 16.89
CA PHE A 151 19.23 17.35 16.83
C PHE A 151 18.71 15.94 16.49
N ARG A 152 19.48 15.12 15.76
CA ARG A 152 19.10 13.73 15.40
C ARG A 152 18.92 12.81 16.61
N ASP A 153 19.50 13.16 17.77
CA ASP A 153 19.38 12.36 18.98
C ASP A 153 17.95 12.34 19.53
N HIS A 154 17.15 13.37 19.23
CA HIS A 154 15.77 13.50 19.71
C HIS A 154 14.76 13.93 18.63
N GLY A 155 15.24 14.36 17.47
CA GLY A 155 14.51 14.92 16.35
C GLY A 155 14.67 14.12 15.06
N LEU A 156 14.01 14.57 13.98
CA LEU A 156 14.17 13.99 12.65
C LEU A 156 14.76 15.00 11.69
N VAL A 157 15.87 14.64 11.05
CA VAL A 157 16.46 15.43 9.96
C VAL A 157 16.34 14.62 8.67
N ILE A 158 15.56 15.12 7.70
CA ILE A 158 15.31 14.44 6.43
C ILE A 158 15.96 15.24 5.29
N HIS A 159 16.86 14.59 4.57
CA HIS A 159 17.46 15.13 3.37
C HIS A 159 16.57 14.86 2.16
N LEU A 160 16.17 15.92 1.45
CA LEU A 160 15.40 15.85 0.22
C LEU A 160 16.31 15.97 -1.00
N LEU A 161 16.24 15.00 -1.91
CA LEU A 161 16.95 15.00 -3.19
C LEU A 161 15.98 15.08 -4.35
N ARG A 162 16.53 15.47 -5.49
CA ARG A 162 15.89 15.45 -6.79
C ARG A 162 16.97 15.24 -7.84
N ASP A 163 16.56 14.82 -9.03
CA ASP A 163 17.42 14.73 -10.20
C ASP A 163 18.23 16.01 -10.42
N GLN A 164 19.54 15.87 -10.68
CA GLN A 164 20.47 16.98 -10.76
C GLN A 164 20.12 17.92 -11.92
N ASP A 165 19.74 17.38 -13.09
CA ASP A 165 19.34 18.18 -14.25
C ASP A 165 18.05 18.95 -13.96
N ALA A 166 17.10 18.32 -13.27
CA ALA A 166 15.88 18.98 -12.82
C ALA A 166 16.15 20.13 -11.83
N VAL A 167 17.13 19.99 -10.94
CA VAL A 167 17.54 21.06 -10.02
C VAL A 167 18.30 22.16 -10.77
N ALA A 168 19.22 21.81 -11.68
CA ALA A 168 19.97 22.76 -12.49
C ALA A 168 19.04 23.60 -13.39
N ALA A 169 18.00 23.01 -13.97
CA ALA A 169 17.00 23.73 -14.74
C ALA A 169 16.22 24.75 -13.88
N TYR A 170 15.91 24.40 -12.63
CA TYR A 170 15.25 25.30 -11.69
C TYR A 170 16.16 26.46 -11.26
N THR A 171 17.41 26.19 -10.89
CA THR A 171 18.35 27.22 -10.40
C THR A 171 18.82 28.18 -11.50
N ARG A 172 18.89 27.76 -12.76
CA ARG A 172 19.15 28.68 -13.91
C ARG A 172 18.12 29.80 -14.02
N SER A 173 16.90 29.61 -13.50
CA SER A 173 15.85 30.63 -13.48
C SER A 173 15.91 31.58 -12.27
N SER A 174 16.78 31.32 -11.29
CA SER A 174 16.91 32.09 -10.05
C SER A 174 18.25 32.82 -9.97
N GLN A 175 18.21 34.14 -9.72
CA GLN A 175 19.44 34.94 -9.48
C GLN A 175 20.07 34.66 -8.10
N VAL A 176 19.32 34.06 -7.16
CA VAL A 176 19.76 33.84 -5.76
C VAL A 176 20.52 32.53 -5.58
N HIS A 177 20.20 31.51 -6.38
CA HIS A 177 20.64 30.12 -6.19
C HIS A 177 21.60 29.62 -7.29
N GLN A 178 22.40 30.51 -7.89
CA GLN A 178 23.45 30.08 -8.81
C GLN A 178 24.45 29.20 -8.07
N HIS A 179 24.49 27.92 -8.43
CA HIS A 179 25.41 26.93 -7.89
C HIS A 179 26.43 26.54 -8.94
N ASP A 180 27.67 26.42 -8.50
CA ASP A 180 28.74 25.78 -9.24
C ASP A 180 28.49 24.27 -9.25
N PRO A 181 28.33 23.62 -10.43
CA PRO A 181 28.22 22.17 -10.55
C PRO A 181 29.31 21.41 -9.78
N ASP A 182 30.51 22.00 -9.66
CA ASP A 182 31.67 21.39 -9.01
C ASP A 182 31.50 21.19 -7.49
N THR A 183 30.46 21.78 -6.88
CA THR A 183 30.17 21.66 -5.43
C THR A 183 28.99 20.75 -5.09
N TRP A 184 28.30 20.17 -6.10
CA TRP A 184 27.09 19.36 -5.88
C TRP A 184 27.39 18.14 -5.00
N ASP A 185 28.33 17.31 -5.40
CA ASP A 185 28.66 16.06 -4.70
C ASP A 185 29.17 16.33 -3.29
N GLN A 186 29.96 17.39 -3.12
CA GLN A 186 30.44 17.83 -1.81
C GLN A 186 29.27 18.19 -0.88
N ARG A 187 28.30 18.98 -1.36
CA ARG A 187 27.13 19.36 -0.56
C ARG A 187 26.25 18.15 -0.24
N ILE A 188 26.04 17.25 -1.20
CA ILE A 188 25.26 16.01 -0.97
C ILE A 188 25.90 15.16 0.12
N ALA A 189 27.23 15.02 0.13
CA ALA A 189 27.95 14.33 1.21
C ALA A 189 27.70 15.01 2.57
N LEU A 190 27.78 16.34 2.65
CA LEU A 190 27.51 17.09 3.88
C LEU A 190 26.05 16.94 4.36
N TYR A 191 25.09 16.95 3.44
CA TYR A 191 23.68 16.71 3.77
C TYR A 191 23.45 15.31 4.34
N ARG A 192 24.05 14.28 3.73
CA ARG A 192 23.95 12.89 4.20
C ARG A 192 24.52 12.72 5.60
N ASP A 193 25.66 13.34 5.87
CA ASP A 193 26.28 13.33 7.18
C ASP A 193 25.36 13.96 8.26
N CYS A 194 24.59 14.98 7.89
CA CYS A 194 23.67 15.67 8.79
C CYS A 194 22.28 15.04 8.92
N CYS A 195 21.89 14.08 8.07
CA CYS A 195 20.52 13.55 8.04
C CYS A 195 20.34 12.21 8.74
N SER A 196 19.13 11.98 9.26
CA SER A 196 18.65 10.68 9.75
C SER A 196 18.07 9.82 8.63
N TYR A 197 17.35 10.44 7.70
CA TYR A 197 16.70 9.78 6.57
C TYR A 197 16.91 10.60 5.29
N GLU A 198 16.81 9.91 4.17
CA GLU A 198 16.92 10.49 2.83
C GLU A 198 15.65 10.16 2.02
N PHE A 199 15.14 11.15 1.28
CA PHE A 199 13.97 11.00 0.42
C PHE A 199 14.22 11.63 -0.94
N PHE A 200 14.03 10.84 -2.01
CA PHE A 200 14.19 11.31 -3.38
C PHE A 200 12.81 11.69 -3.96
N SER A 201 12.66 12.96 -4.34
CA SER A 201 11.42 13.54 -4.83
C SER A 201 11.29 13.37 -6.34
N LEU A 202 10.51 12.37 -6.77
CA LEU A 202 10.16 12.15 -8.18
C LEU A 202 8.99 13.05 -8.61
N THR A 203 9.31 14.20 -9.20
CA THR A 203 8.33 15.19 -9.65
C THR A 203 8.04 15.18 -11.15
N HIS A 204 8.74 14.35 -11.94
CA HIS A 204 8.43 14.25 -13.36
C HIS A 204 7.05 13.60 -13.54
N PRO A 205 6.16 14.17 -14.36
CA PRO A 205 4.93 13.48 -14.74
C PRO A 205 5.30 12.20 -15.48
N ASP A 206 4.54 11.12 -15.25
CA ASP A 206 4.64 9.93 -16.08
C ASP A 206 4.49 10.36 -17.55
N VAL A 207 5.34 9.80 -18.41
CA VAL A 207 5.46 10.14 -19.85
C VAL A 207 4.14 9.95 -20.62
N SER A 208 3.08 9.43 -19.98
CA SER A 208 1.76 9.21 -20.54
C SER A 208 0.74 10.35 -20.35
N THR A 209 1.08 11.47 -19.69
CA THR A 209 0.11 12.56 -19.48
C THR A 209 0.60 13.91 -19.99
N ASP A 210 0.11 14.33 -21.15
CA ASP A 210 0.08 15.72 -21.60
C ASP A 210 -0.69 16.55 -20.56
N CYS A 211 0.01 17.23 -19.67
CA CYS A 211 -0.61 18.12 -18.70
C CYS A 211 -0.01 19.53 -18.78
N ASN A 212 -0.86 20.47 -19.22
CA ASN A 212 -0.61 21.90 -19.19
C ASN A 212 -0.21 22.38 -17.77
N LYS A 213 0.63 23.43 -17.72
CA LYS A 213 1.29 24.05 -16.55
C LYS A 213 0.42 24.49 -15.36
N HIS A 214 -0.89 24.23 -15.35
CA HIS A 214 -1.82 24.74 -14.34
C HIS A 214 -2.19 23.77 -13.20
N ASN A 215 -1.68 22.54 -13.15
CA ASN A 215 -2.14 21.52 -12.19
C ASN A 215 -1.03 20.87 -11.35
N LEU A 216 -0.27 21.67 -10.61
CA LEU A 216 0.79 21.21 -9.69
C LEU A 216 0.27 20.27 -8.58
N SER A 217 -0.97 20.43 -8.12
CA SER A 217 -1.52 19.68 -6.98
C SER A 217 -1.69 18.17 -7.21
N VAL A 218 -1.79 17.71 -8.47
CA VAL A 218 -1.89 16.26 -8.80
C VAL A 218 -0.53 15.63 -9.00
N ILE A 219 0.42 16.38 -9.56
CA ILE A 219 1.80 15.92 -9.75
C ILE A 219 2.42 15.53 -8.40
N PHE A 220 2.09 16.26 -7.34
CA PHE A 220 2.61 15.99 -5.99
C PHE A 220 1.90 14.88 -5.22
N LYS A 221 0.67 14.48 -5.56
CA LYS A 221 -0.08 13.48 -4.77
C LYS A 221 0.67 12.15 -4.59
N PRO A 222 1.33 11.57 -5.60
CA PRO A 222 2.03 10.33 -5.37
C PRO A 222 3.42 10.55 -4.73
N VAL A 223 3.97 11.77 -4.75
CA VAL A 223 5.17 12.15 -3.96
C VAL A 223 4.79 12.23 -2.49
N GLU A 224 3.67 12.88 -2.20
CA GLU A 224 3.04 12.95 -0.88
C GLU A 224 2.79 11.55 -0.33
N ARG A 225 2.19 10.65 -1.13
CA ARG A 225 1.95 9.25 -0.73
C ARG A 225 3.23 8.53 -0.32
N ASP A 226 4.30 8.66 -1.11
CA ASP A 226 5.57 8.00 -0.84
C ASP A 226 6.29 8.61 0.37
N PHE A 227 6.26 9.95 0.50
CA PHE A 227 6.81 10.64 1.67
C PHE A 227 6.09 10.23 2.96
N PHE A 228 4.76 10.13 2.95
CA PHE A 228 4.01 9.64 4.11
C PHE A 228 4.24 8.14 4.36
N ARG A 229 4.50 7.32 3.33
CA ARG A 229 4.95 5.93 3.53
C ARG A 229 6.25 5.90 4.34
N LEU A 230 7.24 6.73 3.99
CA LEU A 230 8.48 6.87 4.75
C LEU A 230 8.21 7.35 6.19
N LEU A 231 7.43 8.41 6.41
CA LEU A 231 7.14 8.90 7.76
C LEU A 231 6.43 7.84 8.64
N ARG A 232 5.49 7.09 8.06
CA ARG A 232 4.80 5.99 8.77
C ARG A 232 5.75 4.86 9.13
N PHE A 233 6.71 4.56 8.24
CA PHE A 233 7.79 3.62 8.49
C PHE A 233 8.68 4.11 9.64
N ILE A 234 9.17 5.35 9.59
CA ILE A 234 10.05 5.96 10.62
C ILE A 234 9.40 5.90 12.02
N HIS A 235 8.12 6.27 12.11
CA HIS A 235 7.40 6.29 13.39
C HIS A 235 6.82 4.93 13.82
N GLY A 236 7.08 3.86 13.05
CA GLY A 236 6.56 2.52 13.30
C GLY A 236 5.04 2.46 13.35
N VAL A 237 4.35 3.36 12.65
CA VAL A 237 2.89 3.37 12.51
C VAL A 237 2.47 2.31 11.51
N ASP A 238 3.20 2.22 10.41
CA ASP A 238 3.06 1.19 9.40
C ASP A 238 4.42 0.98 8.75
N THR A 239 5.03 -0.19 8.98
CA THR A 239 6.36 -0.51 8.46
C THR A 239 6.31 -1.29 7.15
N ASN A 240 5.11 -1.56 6.60
CA ASN A 240 4.88 -2.22 5.32
C ASN A 240 5.54 -3.61 5.16
N LYS A 241 6.04 -4.23 6.23
CA LYS A 241 6.69 -5.54 6.16
C LYS A 241 5.71 -6.66 5.85
N VAL A 242 6.21 -7.71 5.21
CA VAL A 242 5.44 -8.90 4.87
C VAL A 242 5.06 -9.66 6.14
N PRO A 243 3.76 -9.91 6.38
CA PRO A 243 3.31 -10.67 7.54
C PRO A 243 3.77 -12.13 7.46
N THR A 244 4.08 -12.74 8.60
CA THR A 244 4.57 -14.12 8.68
C THR A 244 3.48 -15.18 8.55
N ARG A 245 2.22 -14.79 8.75
CA ARG A 245 1.01 -15.63 8.72
C ARG A 245 -0.19 -14.76 8.29
N PRO A 246 -1.28 -15.33 7.75
CA PRO A 246 -1.60 -16.76 7.64
C PRO A 246 -1.23 -17.41 6.29
N HIS A 247 -0.86 -16.64 5.26
CA HIS A 247 -0.59 -17.18 3.91
C HIS A 247 0.90 -17.42 3.66
N ARG A 248 1.22 -18.29 2.69
CA ARG A 248 2.59 -18.43 2.18
C ARG A 248 3.02 -17.11 1.54
N THR A 249 4.29 -16.73 1.68
CA THR A 249 4.79 -15.49 1.07
C THR A 249 6.03 -15.72 0.23
N TYR A 250 6.23 -14.88 -0.78
CA TYR A 250 7.29 -15.01 -1.76
C TYR A 250 7.99 -13.67 -2.00
N PHE A 251 9.23 -13.72 -2.42
CA PHE A 251 9.93 -12.54 -2.93
C PHE A 251 10.53 -12.82 -4.30
N LEU A 252 10.62 -11.77 -5.11
CA LEU A 252 11.24 -11.82 -6.43
C LEU A 252 12.46 -10.90 -6.43
N SER A 253 13.62 -11.47 -6.78
CA SER A 253 14.83 -10.69 -7.00
C SER A 253 14.77 -9.97 -8.33
N LEU A 254 14.83 -8.64 -8.29
CA LEU A 254 14.95 -7.80 -9.47
C LEU A 254 16.44 -7.73 -9.85
N THR A 255 16.76 -8.25 -11.03
CA THR A 255 18.14 -8.34 -11.54
C THR A 255 18.41 -7.34 -12.66
N PHE A 256 17.67 -6.22 -12.68
CA PHE A 256 17.85 -5.17 -13.67
C PHE A 256 19.02 -4.27 -13.25
N ASP A 257 19.78 -3.80 -14.23
CA ASP A 257 20.82 -2.78 -14.07
C ASP A 257 20.23 -1.38 -13.84
N ASP A 258 19.00 -1.15 -14.33
CA ASP A 258 18.15 0.03 -14.09
C ASP A 258 16.69 -0.41 -13.90
N LEU A 259 16.11 -0.13 -12.73
CA LEU A 259 14.74 -0.49 -12.36
C LEU A 259 13.67 0.24 -13.20
N ASN A 260 14.01 1.32 -13.91
CA ASN A 260 13.11 1.90 -14.91
C ASN A 260 12.71 0.89 -15.99
N LYS A 261 13.62 -0.02 -16.35
CA LYS A 261 13.38 -1.08 -17.33
C LYS A 261 12.36 -2.13 -16.84
N ALA A 262 12.17 -2.24 -15.52
CA ALA A 262 11.16 -3.14 -14.95
C ALA A 262 9.74 -2.54 -15.00
N LEU A 263 9.59 -1.21 -15.07
CA LEU A 263 8.28 -0.53 -14.96
C LEU A 263 7.21 -1.05 -15.92
N PRO A 264 7.49 -1.27 -17.22
CA PRO A 264 6.50 -1.80 -18.16
C PRO A 264 6.00 -3.21 -17.81
N HIS A 265 6.76 -3.94 -16.99
CA HIS A 265 6.53 -5.34 -16.63
C HIS A 265 6.20 -5.53 -15.14
N LEU A 266 6.13 -4.46 -14.35
CA LEU A 266 5.98 -4.57 -12.89
C LEU A 266 4.71 -5.30 -12.48
N GLU A 267 3.62 -5.14 -13.25
CA GLU A 267 2.38 -5.84 -12.99
C GLU A 267 2.56 -7.36 -13.12
N ASP A 268 3.16 -7.83 -14.22
CA ASP A 268 3.43 -9.24 -14.48
C ASP A 268 4.43 -9.81 -13.45
N LEU A 269 5.52 -9.07 -13.18
CA LEU A 269 6.51 -9.43 -12.17
C LEU A 269 5.92 -9.52 -10.75
N SER A 270 4.83 -8.78 -10.48
CA SER A 270 4.20 -8.75 -9.16
C SER A 270 3.29 -9.95 -8.89
N VAL A 271 3.01 -10.77 -9.90
CA VAL A 271 2.14 -11.96 -9.76
C VAL A 271 2.76 -12.94 -8.78
N GLY A 272 2.12 -13.08 -7.62
CA GLY A 272 2.60 -13.95 -6.55
C GLY A 272 3.73 -13.38 -5.69
N THR A 273 4.19 -12.16 -5.95
CA THR A 273 5.29 -11.51 -5.23
C THR A 273 4.79 -10.66 -4.06
N ASP A 274 5.36 -10.84 -2.87
CA ASP A 274 5.04 -10.06 -1.67
C ASP A 274 6.15 -9.07 -1.28
N LEU A 275 7.36 -9.22 -1.83
CA LEU A 275 8.55 -8.44 -1.52
C LEU A 275 9.44 -8.34 -2.77
N TRP A 276 9.93 -7.14 -3.06
CA TRP A 276 10.98 -6.93 -4.07
C TRP A 276 12.35 -7.06 -3.44
N ALA A 277 13.19 -7.95 -3.94
CA ALA A 277 14.60 -8.00 -3.53
C ALA A 277 15.47 -7.29 -4.57
N ILE A 278 16.05 -6.15 -4.20
CA ILE A 278 16.96 -5.38 -5.05
C ILE A 278 18.37 -5.94 -4.92
N ARG A 279 18.88 -6.47 -6.03
CA ARG A 279 20.29 -6.84 -6.20
C ARG A 279 21.09 -5.59 -6.51
N ALA A 280 21.50 -4.86 -5.48
CA ALA A 280 22.25 -3.61 -5.65
C ALA A 280 23.62 -3.83 -6.31
N ASP A 281 24.17 -5.04 -6.20
CA ASP A 281 25.38 -5.46 -6.92
C ASP A 281 25.20 -5.53 -8.44
N LEU A 282 23.97 -5.62 -8.93
CA LEU A 282 23.66 -5.71 -10.37
C LEU A 282 23.27 -4.37 -10.99
N LEU A 283 23.13 -3.31 -10.18
CA LEU A 283 22.81 -1.97 -10.67
C LEU A 283 23.97 -1.38 -11.49
N ALA A 284 23.65 -0.51 -12.44
CA ALA A 284 24.62 0.08 -13.36
C ALA A 284 25.68 0.97 -12.68
N SER A 285 25.41 1.46 -11.46
CA SER A 285 26.30 2.37 -10.73
C SER A 285 26.27 2.09 -9.24
N TYR A 286 27.46 2.21 -8.61
CA TYR A 286 27.62 2.23 -7.16
C TYR A 286 27.56 3.65 -6.55
N ASP A 287 26.96 4.61 -7.25
CA ASP A 287 26.63 5.90 -6.65
C ASP A 287 25.41 5.80 -5.71
N LEU A 288 25.51 6.40 -4.53
CA LEU A 288 24.43 6.38 -3.54
C LEU A 288 23.21 7.19 -4.00
N SER A 289 23.40 8.25 -4.79
CA SER A 289 22.29 9.05 -5.33
C SER A 289 21.55 8.28 -6.42
N TYR A 290 22.29 7.51 -7.23
CA TYR A 290 21.70 6.54 -8.16
C TYR A 290 20.85 5.51 -7.42
N LEU A 291 21.35 4.92 -6.31
CA LEU A 291 20.52 4.02 -5.49
C LEU A 291 19.26 4.71 -4.96
N SER A 292 19.36 5.94 -4.45
CA SER A 292 18.20 6.72 -3.96
C SER A 292 17.14 6.91 -5.06
N TYR A 293 17.58 7.23 -6.28
CA TYR A 293 16.70 7.36 -7.44
C TYR A 293 16.02 6.02 -7.80
N GLN A 294 16.79 4.94 -7.91
CA GLN A 294 16.28 3.60 -8.25
C GLN A 294 15.21 3.13 -7.24
N ILE A 295 15.47 3.29 -5.95
CA ILE A 295 14.52 2.94 -4.88
C ILE A 295 13.25 3.78 -4.96
N ALA A 296 13.37 5.10 -5.16
CA ALA A 296 12.20 5.97 -5.30
C ALA A 296 11.37 5.61 -6.53
N THR A 297 12.02 5.26 -7.65
CA THR A 297 11.36 4.82 -8.88
C THR A 297 10.51 3.59 -8.63
N LEU A 298 11.03 2.59 -7.92
CA LEU A 298 10.25 1.40 -7.59
C LEU A 298 9.12 1.69 -6.60
N ARG A 299 9.37 2.46 -5.54
CA ARG A 299 8.35 2.81 -4.52
C ARG A 299 7.19 3.62 -5.10
N ARG A 300 7.47 4.46 -6.09
CA ARG A 300 6.46 5.24 -6.83
C ARG A 300 5.45 4.33 -7.53
N HIS A 301 5.92 3.21 -8.09
CA HIS A 301 5.14 2.33 -8.94
C HIS A 301 4.68 1.04 -8.25
N SER A 302 5.23 0.70 -7.08
CA SER A 302 4.87 -0.51 -6.35
C SER A 302 4.61 -0.27 -4.85
N PRO A 303 3.47 -0.77 -4.33
CA PRO A 303 3.18 -0.71 -2.90
C PRO A 303 3.93 -1.77 -2.08
N LEU A 304 4.55 -2.76 -2.74
CA LEU A 304 5.22 -3.85 -2.03
C LEU A 304 6.44 -3.35 -1.24
N PRO A 305 6.78 -3.99 -0.10
CA PRO A 305 8.03 -3.74 0.60
C PRO A 305 9.24 -4.06 -0.27
N ILE A 306 10.39 -3.53 0.14
CA ILE A 306 11.66 -3.73 -0.55
C ILE A 306 12.68 -4.34 0.42
N SER A 307 13.39 -5.39 -0.02
CA SER A 307 14.65 -5.83 0.55
C SER A 307 15.82 -5.34 -0.30
N PHE A 308 16.88 -4.95 0.38
CA PHE A 308 18.15 -4.59 -0.23
C PHE A 308 19.18 -5.69 0.04
N THR A 309 19.93 -6.07 -0.99
CA THR A 309 21.10 -6.96 -0.85
C THR A 309 22.25 -6.43 -1.71
N LEU A 310 23.47 -6.56 -1.19
CA LEU A 310 24.70 -6.26 -1.90
C LEU A 310 25.60 -7.49 -1.84
N ARG A 311 25.51 -8.36 -2.87
CA ARG A 311 26.22 -9.66 -2.86
C ARG A 311 27.62 -9.54 -3.42
N MET A 312 28.58 -10.10 -2.69
CA MET A 312 29.97 -10.18 -3.15
C MET A 312 30.17 -11.30 -4.19
N GLN A 313 31.28 -11.29 -4.91
CA GLN A 313 31.61 -12.32 -5.92
C GLN A 313 31.67 -13.73 -5.32
N SER A 314 32.25 -13.88 -4.13
CA SER A 314 32.26 -15.14 -3.37
C SER A 314 30.86 -15.65 -2.99
N GLU A 315 29.84 -14.78 -3.02
CA GLU A 315 28.43 -15.07 -2.72
C GLU A 315 27.54 -15.13 -3.99
N ALA A 316 28.15 -15.32 -5.16
CA ALA A 316 27.49 -15.29 -6.48
C ALA A 316 26.82 -13.94 -6.79
N GLY A 317 27.48 -12.84 -6.39
CA GLY A 317 27.16 -11.47 -6.77
C GLY A 317 28.22 -10.82 -7.64
N HIS A 318 28.04 -9.53 -7.91
CA HIS A 318 28.94 -8.73 -8.75
C HIS A 318 29.78 -7.72 -7.93
N TYR A 319 29.45 -7.51 -6.65
CA TYR A 319 30.24 -6.62 -5.82
C TYR A 319 31.61 -7.26 -5.51
N PRO A 320 32.74 -6.53 -5.57
CA PRO A 320 34.04 -7.08 -5.24
C PRO A 320 34.08 -7.68 -3.82
N ASP A 321 34.78 -8.80 -3.64
CA ASP A 321 35.02 -9.33 -2.30
C ASP A 321 35.84 -8.33 -1.47
N LEU A 322 35.50 -8.20 -0.18
CA LEU A 322 36.18 -7.26 0.70
C LEU A 322 37.62 -7.71 0.97
N ASP A 323 38.55 -6.77 0.78
CA ASP A 323 39.93 -6.91 1.22
C ASP A 323 40.09 -6.33 2.64
N PRO A 324 40.44 -7.14 3.66
CA PRO A 324 40.68 -6.67 5.02
C PRO A 324 41.77 -5.60 5.13
N ASP A 325 42.70 -5.55 4.17
CA ASP A 325 43.81 -4.59 4.14
C ASP A 325 43.42 -3.27 3.43
N ASN A 326 42.17 -3.15 2.96
CA ASN A 326 41.65 -1.95 2.29
C ASN A 326 40.48 -1.30 3.09
N PRO A 327 40.78 -0.40 4.04
CA PRO A 327 39.76 0.26 4.86
C PRO A 327 38.70 1.04 4.05
N SER A 328 39.12 1.68 2.95
CA SER A 328 38.21 2.48 2.11
C SER A 328 37.13 1.62 1.44
N MET A 329 37.47 0.38 1.07
CA MET A 329 36.50 -0.58 0.55
C MET A 329 35.49 -0.99 1.62
N MET A 330 35.95 -1.26 2.84
CA MET A 330 35.08 -1.58 3.98
C MET A 330 34.14 -0.42 4.34
N GLU A 331 34.65 0.81 4.34
CA GLU A 331 33.87 2.03 4.57
C GLU A 331 32.80 2.20 3.49
N SER A 332 33.15 2.02 2.21
CA SER A 332 32.22 2.13 1.08
C SER A 332 31.11 1.07 1.16
N PHE A 333 31.47 -0.18 1.48
CA PHE A 333 30.52 -1.27 1.68
C PHE A 333 29.56 -0.97 2.84
N THR A 334 30.09 -0.51 3.98
CA THR A 334 29.28 -0.13 5.15
C THR A 334 28.35 1.04 4.83
N ALA A 335 28.85 2.06 4.11
CA ALA A 335 28.08 3.22 3.71
C ALA A 335 26.88 2.84 2.84
N TYR A 336 27.01 1.84 1.96
CA TYR A 336 25.92 1.31 1.15
C TYR A 336 24.75 0.78 1.99
N PHE A 337 25.05 -0.03 3.00
CA PHE A 337 24.04 -0.55 3.92
C PHE A 337 23.45 0.55 4.79
N GLN A 338 24.27 1.47 5.31
CA GLN A 338 23.78 2.64 6.05
C GLN A 338 22.86 3.52 5.19
N HIS A 339 23.14 3.61 3.89
CA HIS A 339 22.31 4.33 2.95
C HIS A 339 20.96 3.65 2.73
N ALA A 340 20.94 2.32 2.57
CA ALA A 340 19.70 1.54 2.54
C ALA A 340 18.82 1.76 3.79
N LEU A 341 19.44 1.87 4.97
CA LEU A 341 18.75 2.23 6.22
C LEU A 341 18.21 3.68 6.20
N ARG A 342 19.00 4.64 5.69
CA ARG A 342 18.57 6.05 5.50
C ARG A 342 17.40 6.20 4.53
N LEU A 343 17.31 5.34 3.51
CA LEU A 343 16.17 5.29 2.60
C LEU A 343 14.93 4.64 3.26
N GLY A 344 15.07 4.09 4.47
CA GLY A 344 14.00 3.46 5.21
C GLY A 344 13.46 2.20 4.53
N LEU A 345 14.34 1.39 3.95
CA LEU A 345 13.94 0.11 3.34
C LEU A 345 13.41 -0.85 4.39
N GLU A 346 12.37 -1.62 4.04
CA GLU A 346 11.70 -2.51 4.98
C GLU A 346 12.59 -3.67 5.43
N TYR A 347 13.48 -4.12 4.54
CA TYR A 347 14.42 -5.21 4.78
C TYR A 347 15.82 -4.92 4.22
N VAL A 348 16.82 -5.49 4.88
CA VAL A 348 18.22 -5.52 4.42
C VAL A 348 18.75 -6.95 4.64
N GLU A 349 19.33 -7.54 3.59
CA GLU A 349 19.97 -8.86 3.62
C GLU A 349 21.44 -8.74 4.03
N VAL A 350 21.85 -9.44 5.08
CA VAL A 350 23.21 -9.37 5.66
C VAL A 350 23.79 -10.76 5.78
N GLY A 351 24.93 -11.00 5.12
CA GLY A 351 25.66 -12.26 5.20
C GLY A 351 26.27 -12.47 6.59
N VAL A 352 26.22 -13.70 7.10
CA VAL A 352 26.85 -14.10 8.36
C VAL A 352 28.37 -13.96 8.34
N HIS A 353 28.96 -13.95 7.15
CA HIS A 353 30.41 -13.86 6.93
C HIS A 353 30.92 -12.41 6.80
N TYR A 354 30.03 -11.42 6.80
CA TYR A 354 30.43 -10.02 6.73
C TYR A 354 31.26 -9.64 7.97
N PRO A 355 32.19 -8.67 7.84
CA PRO A 355 33.03 -8.28 8.98
C PRO A 355 32.16 -7.84 10.18
N PRO A 356 32.50 -8.25 11.42
CA PRO A 356 31.67 -7.97 12.60
C PRO A 356 31.36 -6.48 12.81
N ALA A 357 32.30 -5.59 12.50
CA ALA A 357 32.10 -4.15 12.59
C ALA A 357 30.99 -3.64 11.64
N VAL A 358 30.90 -4.20 10.43
CA VAL A 358 29.85 -3.88 9.45
C VAL A 358 28.50 -4.35 9.98
N ILE A 359 28.41 -5.60 10.44
CA ILE A 359 27.18 -6.17 11.01
C ILE A 359 26.69 -5.34 12.20
N GLN A 360 27.59 -5.03 13.14
CA GLN A 360 27.26 -4.22 14.32
C GLN A 360 26.76 -2.82 13.94
N SER A 361 27.41 -2.18 12.96
CA SER A 361 26.97 -0.89 12.43
C SER A 361 25.56 -0.94 11.85
N ILE A 362 25.23 -1.97 11.06
CA ILE A 362 23.91 -2.15 10.47
C ILE A 362 22.85 -2.40 11.57
N VAL A 363 23.12 -3.34 12.47
CA VAL A 363 22.18 -3.74 13.54
C VAL A 363 21.92 -2.59 14.51
N ALA A 364 22.93 -1.80 14.84
CA ALA A 364 22.79 -0.63 15.71
C ALA A 364 21.90 0.47 15.09
N ASN A 365 21.90 0.59 13.76
CA ASN A 365 21.20 1.65 13.03
C ASN A 365 19.89 1.20 12.36
N LYS A 366 19.47 -0.07 12.52
CA LYS A 366 18.34 -0.64 11.75
C LYS A 366 16.98 0.02 12.00
N VAL A 367 16.75 0.57 13.21
CA VAL A 367 15.46 1.13 13.66
C VAL A 367 14.27 0.23 13.32
N ASN A 368 13.51 0.54 12.25
CA ASN A 368 12.35 -0.23 11.80
C ASN A 368 12.65 -1.16 10.63
N THR A 369 13.84 -1.13 10.03
CA THR A 369 14.28 -2.10 9.03
C THR A 369 14.48 -3.47 9.68
N SER A 370 14.03 -4.53 9.01
CA SER A 370 14.30 -5.91 9.40
C SER A 370 15.58 -6.43 8.76
N ILE A 371 16.42 -7.09 9.55
CA ILE A 371 17.62 -7.77 9.05
C ILE A 371 17.26 -9.19 8.63
N ILE A 372 17.45 -9.50 7.36
CA ILE A 372 17.43 -10.86 6.82
C ILE A 372 18.86 -11.39 6.90
N GLY A 373 19.16 -12.20 7.91
CA GLY A 373 20.48 -12.83 8.04
C GLY A 373 20.63 -13.98 7.04
N LEU A 374 21.72 -14.01 6.27
CA LEU A 374 21.96 -14.99 5.23
C LEU A 374 23.17 -15.88 5.57
N PHE A 375 22.94 -17.19 5.55
CA PHE A 375 23.97 -18.22 5.53
C PHE A 375 23.83 -18.99 4.20
N CYS A 376 24.84 -18.95 3.34
CA CYS A 376 24.83 -19.62 2.05
C CYS A 376 26.06 -20.50 1.90
N ASP A 377 25.86 -21.79 1.61
CA ASP A 377 26.95 -22.75 1.43
C ASP A 377 27.08 -23.20 -0.02
N ILE A 378 27.63 -22.32 -0.86
CA ILE A 378 27.88 -22.60 -2.28
C ILE A 378 28.93 -23.71 -2.44
N ALA A 379 29.88 -23.79 -1.50
CA ALA A 379 30.96 -24.78 -1.50
C ALA A 379 30.50 -26.20 -1.10
N ASN A 380 29.22 -26.38 -0.74
CA ASN A 380 28.61 -27.69 -0.42
C ASN A 380 29.37 -28.45 0.68
N ARG A 381 29.69 -27.75 1.77
CA ARG A 381 30.44 -28.26 2.93
C ARG A 381 29.53 -28.78 4.05
N TYR A 382 28.28 -28.35 4.10
CA TYR A 382 27.38 -28.62 5.23
C TYR A 382 26.19 -29.52 4.85
N ARG A 383 25.58 -30.14 5.86
CA ARG A 383 24.37 -30.96 5.75
C ARG A 383 23.37 -30.55 6.81
N TRP A 384 22.07 -30.64 6.51
CA TRP A 384 21.01 -30.21 7.42
C TRP A 384 20.95 -30.97 8.75
N ASP A 385 21.37 -32.23 8.75
CA ASP A 385 21.42 -33.11 9.92
C ASP A 385 22.72 -32.95 10.74
N SER A 386 23.56 -31.97 10.42
CA SER A 386 24.86 -31.75 11.06
C SER A 386 24.81 -30.67 12.15
N ALA A 387 25.75 -30.75 13.09
CA ALA A 387 25.90 -29.76 14.15
C ALA A 387 26.35 -28.39 13.60
N GLU A 388 27.06 -28.38 12.47
CA GLU A 388 27.50 -27.18 11.76
C GLU A 388 26.30 -26.39 11.21
N ALA A 389 25.28 -27.05 10.64
CA ALA A 389 24.06 -26.37 10.20
C ALA A 389 23.35 -25.69 11.38
N ARG A 390 23.33 -26.36 12.55
CA ARG A 390 22.78 -25.75 13.77
C ARG A 390 23.58 -24.53 14.22
N ARG A 391 24.92 -24.62 14.21
CA ARG A 391 25.79 -23.47 14.53
C ARG A 391 25.61 -22.31 13.52
N GLY A 392 25.37 -22.63 12.25
CA GLY A 392 25.03 -21.64 11.22
C GLY A 392 23.76 -20.86 11.58
N TYR A 393 22.68 -21.56 11.94
CA TYR A 393 21.46 -20.92 12.44
C TYR A 393 21.70 -20.09 13.70
N ASP A 394 22.39 -20.65 14.70
CA ASP A 394 22.65 -19.95 15.96
C ASP A 394 23.48 -18.68 15.74
N SER A 395 24.37 -18.66 14.73
CA SER A 395 25.14 -17.47 14.33
C SER A 395 24.25 -16.38 13.73
N LEU A 396 23.25 -16.75 12.93
CA LEU A 396 22.24 -15.81 12.40
C LEU A 396 21.42 -15.17 13.53
N VAL A 397 21.06 -15.94 14.54
CA VAL A 397 20.38 -15.40 15.73
C VAL A 397 21.32 -14.49 16.53
N ALA A 398 22.57 -14.90 16.72
CA ALA A 398 23.56 -14.15 17.51
C ALA A 398 23.93 -12.80 16.86
N MET A 399 23.96 -12.71 15.53
CA MET A 399 24.21 -11.45 14.81
C MET A 399 23.02 -10.47 14.85
N GLY A 400 21.87 -10.86 15.42
CA GLY A 400 20.70 -9.97 15.54
C GLY A 400 19.77 -9.95 14.32
N ALA A 401 19.76 -11.02 13.53
CA ALA A 401 18.82 -11.18 12.43
C ALA A 401 17.36 -11.20 12.92
N ASP A 402 16.47 -10.57 12.17
CA ASP A 402 15.01 -10.61 12.39
C ASP A 402 14.36 -11.74 11.60
N VAL A 403 15.03 -12.23 10.53
CA VAL A 403 14.66 -13.38 9.71
C VAL A 403 15.94 -14.15 9.39
N ALA A 404 15.95 -15.47 9.57
CA ALA A 404 17.09 -16.31 9.24
C ALA A 404 16.90 -17.01 7.89
N VAL A 405 17.84 -16.85 6.96
CA VAL A 405 17.91 -17.57 5.70
C VAL A 405 19.11 -18.52 5.73
N MET A 406 18.86 -19.79 5.48
CA MET A 406 19.91 -20.78 5.24
C MET A 406 19.71 -21.46 3.89
N ALA A 407 20.73 -21.42 3.03
CA ALA A 407 20.75 -22.07 1.73
C ALA A 407 21.91 -23.06 1.64
N LEU A 408 21.59 -24.37 1.57
CA LEU A 408 22.57 -25.45 1.36
C LEU A 408 22.39 -26.07 -0.03
N VAL A 409 23.33 -26.88 -0.51
CA VAL A 409 23.22 -27.57 -1.80
C VAL A 409 22.56 -28.95 -1.61
N ALA A 410 21.52 -29.27 -2.39
CA ALA A 410 20.93 -30.61 -2.41
C ALA A 410 21.69 -31.53 -3.38
N LYS A 411 21.98 -32.75 -2.93
CA LYS A 411 22.53 -33.85 -3.74
C LYS A 411 21.47 -34.88 -4.10
N SER A 412 20.39 -34.93 -3.34
CA SER A 412 19.26 -35.85 -3.54
C SER A 412 17.97 -35.27 -3.00
N PHE A 413 16.84 -35.88 -3.38
CA PHE A 413 15.53 -35.53 -2.83
C PHE A 413 15.48 -35.61 -1.28
N GLU A 414 16.18 -36.57 -0.67
CA GLU A 414 16.21 -36.79 0.79
C GLU A 414 16.74 -35.57 1.56
N ASP A 415 17.62 -34.77 0.95
CA ASP A 415 18.13 -33.55 1.56
C ASP A 415 17.02 -32.51 1.82
N ASN A 416 15.91 -32.56 1.07
CA ASN A 416 14.73 -31.73 1.33
C ASN A 416 13.95 -32.20 2.56
N MET A 417 13.91 -33.51 2.81
CA MET A 417 13.28 -34.06 4.01
C MET A 417 14.09 -33.70 5.26
N LYS A 418 15.41 -33.81 5.18
CA LYS A 418 16.32 -33.35 6.25
C LYS A 418 16.16 -31.86 6.53
N LEU A 419 16.05 -31.04 5.48
CA LEU A 419 15.73 -29.63 5.63
C LEU A 419 14.39 -29.40 6.33
N ARG A 420 13.34 -30.17 6.02
CA ARG A 420 12.05 -30.03 6.70
C ARG A 420 12.15 -30.36 8.18
N VAL A 421 12.88 -31.42 8.55
CA VAL A 421 13.14 -31.79 9.95
C VAL A 421 13.92 -30.67 10.66
N PHE A 422 14.97 -30.15 10.03
CA PHE A 422 15.74 -29.02 10.56
C PHE A 422 14.86 -27.79 10.76
N ALA A 423 14.09 -27.40 9.74
CA ALA A 423 13.17 -26.27 9.79
C ALA A 423 12.17 -26.41 10.95
N ALA A 424 11.56 -27.57 11.14
CA ALA A 424 10.67 -27.84 12.27
C ALA A 424 11.36 -27.68 13.64
N SER A 425 12.66 -27.99 13.73
CA SER A 425 13.46 -27.84 14.95
C SER A 425 13.78 -26.37 15.30
N VAL A 426 13.71 -25.45 14.33
CA VAL A 426 14.01 -24.01 14.50
C VAL A 426 12.80 -23.11 14.32
N GLU A 427 11.70 -23.59 13.73
CA GLU A 427 10.44 -22.86 13.54
C GLU A 427 9.74 -22.51 14.87
N ASN A 428 9.99 -23.29 15.92
CA ASN A 428 9.63 -22.96 17.31
C ASN A 428 10.59 -21.94 17.96
N GLY A 429 11.60 -21.50 17.21
CA GLY A 429 12.61 -20.53 17.64
C GLY A 429 12.10 -19.09 17.66
N ARG A 430 13.02 -18.16 17.92
CA ARG A 430 12.70 -16.74 18.20
C ARG A 430 12.38 -15.91 16.94
N ILE A 431 12.82 -16.36 15.76
CA ILE A 431 12.72 -15.61 14.49
C ILE A 431 12.23 -16.51 13.35
N PRO A 432 11.51 -15.98 12.34
CA PRO A 432 11.13 -16.72 11.14
C PRO A 432 12.36 -17.31 10.42
N PHE A 433 12.19 -18.52 9.87
CA PHE A 433 13.24 -19.27 9.20
C PHE A 433 12.87 -19.52 7.73
N ILE A 434 13.84 -19.35 6.84
CA ILE A 434 13.77 -19.59 5.40
C ILE A 434 14.85 -20.61 5.07
N GLY A 435 14.43 -21.87 4.89
CA GLY A 435 15.33 -22.97 4.57
C GLY A 435 15.24 -23.33 3.09
N LEU A 436 16.37 -23.35 2.39
CA LEU A 436 16.42 -23.58 0.95
C LEU A 436 17.50 -24.58 0.57
N ASN A 437 17.18 -25.43 -0.39
CA ASN A 437 18.14 -26.27 -1.10
C ASN A 437 18.40 -25.69 -2.50
N MET A 438 19.67 -25.50 -2.81
CA MET A 438 20.14 -25.09 -4.14
C MET A 438 20.32 -26.31 -5.05
N GLY A 439 20.30 -26.09 -6.36
CA GLY A 439 20.37 -27.14 -7.37
C GLY A 439 19.00 -27.73 -7.72
N ASN A 440 18.94 -28.52 -8.80
CA ASN A 440 17.68 -29.06 -9.34
C ASN A 440 16.93 -29.96 -8.34
N GLU A 441 17.66 -30.74 -7.54
CA GLU A 441 17.11 -31.58 -6.47
C GLU A 441 16.42 -30.75 -5.37
N GLY A 442 16.80 -29.47 -5.22
CA GLY A 442 16.29 -28.57 -4.18
C GLY A 442 14.98 -27.86 -4.53
N LYS A 443 14.45 -28.00 -5.75
CA LYS A 443 13.27 -27.23 -6.22
C LYS A 443 12.09 -27.30 -5.24
N ILE A 444 11.81 -28.48 -4.69
CA ILE A 444 10.67 -28.69 -3.78
C ILE A 444 10.82 -27.89 -2.47
N SER A 445 12.04 -27.62 -1.99
CA SER A 445 12.23 -26.86 -0.76
C SER A 445 11.63 -25.46 -0.86
N ARG A 446 11.67 -24.85 -2.05
CA ARG A 446 11.12 -23.50 -2.30
C ARG A 446 9.59 -23.50 -2.23
N ALA A 447 8.95 -24.54 -2.74
CA ALA A 447 7.49 -24.67 -2.64
C ALA A 447 7.05 -24.94 -1.19
N LEU A 448 7.79 -25.79 -0.46
CA LEU A 448 7.48 -26.16 0.92
C LEU A 448 7.77 -25.04 1.92
N ASN A 449 8.76 -24.18 1.66
CA ASN A 449 9.03 -23.00 2.49
C ASN A 449 7.81 -22.06 2.55
N HIS A 450 7.45 -21.64 3.77
CA HIS A 450 6.22 -20.88 4.00
C HIS A 450 6.41 -19.36 3.94
N TYR A 451 7.56 -18.85 4.37
CA TYR A 451 7.78 -17.42 4.53
C TYR A 451 8.86 -16.92 3.58
N LEU A 452 8.54 -15.88 2.79
CA LEU A 452 9.45 -15.24 1.84
C LEU A 452 10.28 -16.25 1.02
N SER A 453 9.59 -17.21 0.39
CA SER A 453 10.28 -18.13 -0.52
C SER A 453 10.72 -17.41 -1.80
N PRO A 454 12.00 -17.49 -2.20
CA PRO A 454 12.48 -16.88 -3.43
C PRO A 454 11.90 -17.58 -4.66
N VAL A 455 11.23 -16.81 -5.51
CA VAL A 455 10.73 -17.23 -6.82
C VAL A 455 11.51 -16.57 -7.96
N SER A 456 11.49 -17.19 -9.13
CA SER A 456 11.98 -16.63 -10.38
C SER A 456 10.84 -16.10 -11.25
N HIS A 457 11.19 -15.30 -12.26
CA HIS A 457 10.25 -14.87 -13.28
C HIS A 457 10.96 -14.77 -14.64
N PRO A 458 10.37 -15.22 -15.76
CA PRO A 458 11.02 -15.18 -17.08
C PRO A 458 11.38 -13.78 -17.59
N LEU A 459 10.69 -12.74 -17.09
CA LEU A 459 10.93 -11.35 -17.48
C LEU A 459 12.10 -10.67 -16.75
N VAL A 460 12.76 -11.32 -15.78
CA VAL A 460 13.99 -10.75 -15.20
C VAL A 460 15.17 -11.04 -16.13
N PRO A 461 16.08 -10.07 -16.36
CA PRO A 461 17.07 -10.18 -17.42
C PRO A 461 18.19 -11.18 -17.13
N ILE A 462 18.52 -11.39 -15.84
CA ILE A 462 19.55 -12.35 -15.43
C ILE A 462 18.82 -13.55 -14.83
N PRO A 463 18.78 -14.70 -15.53
CA PRO A 463 18.10 -15.87 -15.03
C PRO A 463 18.76 -16.34 -13.74
N PRO A 464 17.98 -16.79 -12.76
CA PRO A 464 18.56 -17.27 -11.51
C PRO A 464 19.24 -18.63 -11.71
N PRO A 465 20.17 -19.02 -10.82
CA PRO A 465 20.86 -20.31 -10.88
C PRO A 465 19.90 -21.52 -10.90
N ALA A 466 20.40 -22.67 -11.36
CA ALA A 466 19.64 -23.92 -11.41
C ALA A 466 18.94 -24.26 -10.07
N GLY A 467 17.70 -24.75 -10.16
CA GLY A 467 16.88 -25.10 -8.99
C GLY A 467 15.94 -24.00 -8.48
N HIS A 468 15.94 -22.81 -9.10
CA HIS A 468 14.86 -21.84 -8.89
C HIS A 468 13.57 -22.28 -9.58
N VAL A 469 12.45 -21.82 -9.03
CA VAL A 469 11.11 -22.10 -9.54
C VAL A 469 10.32 -20.78 -9.59
N THR A 470 9.44 -20.67 -10.57
CA THR A 470 8.49 -19.58 -10.67
C THR A 470 7.40 -19.70 -9.60
N PHE A 471 6.65 -18.62 -9.38
CA PHE A 471 5.48 -18.66 -8.51
C PHE A 471 4.46 -19.72 -8.96
N GLN A 472 4.18 -19.81 -10.26
CA GLN A 472 3.24 -20.80 -10.81
C GLN A 472 3.74 -22.25 -10.61
N GLU A 473 5.03 -22.51 -10.83
CA GLU A 473 5.61 -23.82 -10.53
C GLU A 473 5.51 -24.17 -9.04
N CYS A 474 5.70 -23.21 -8.14
CA CYS A 474 5.44 -23.39 -6.72
C CYS A 474 3.98 -23.81 -6.46
N GLN A 475 3.00 -23.17 -7.10
CA GLN A 475 1.59 -23.51 -6.90
C GLN A 475 1.28 -24.91 -7.44
N SER A 476 1.84 -25.28 -8.59
CA SER A 476 1.72 -26.62 -9.17
C SER A 476 2.31 -27.70 -8.26
N ILE A 477 3.49 -27.47 -7.67
CA ILE A 477 4.08 -28.40 -6.70
C ILE A 477 3.17 -28.54 -5.47
N LEU A 478 2.67 -27.42 -4.92
CA LEU A 478 1.77 -27.46 -3.77
C LEU A 478 0.46 -28.20 -4.08
N TYR A 479 -0.11 -28.02 -5.26
CA TYR A 479 -1.30 -28.72 -5.71
C TYR A 479 -1.04 -30.23 -5.84
N LEU A 480 -0.01 -30.63 -6.58
CA LEU A 480 0.33 -32.04 -6.82
C LEU A 480 0.73 -32.80 -5.55
N THR A 481 1.23 -32.08 -4.54
CA THR A 481 1.55 -32.65 -3.22
C THR A 481 0.40 -32.60 -2.21
N GLY A 482 -0.77 -32.09 -2.59
CA GLY A 482 -1.95 -32.00 -1.73
C GLY A 482 -1.90 -30.87 -0.68
N LEU A 483 -0.89 -30.01 -0.74
CA LEU A 483 -0.72 -28.86 0.17
C LEU A 483 -1.50 -27.61 -0.29
N LEU A 484 -2.07 -27.64 -1.49
CA LEU A 484 -3.00 -26.65 -2.03
C LEU A 484 -4.21 -27.38 -2.64
N PRO A 485 -5.15 -27.88 -1.80
CA PRO A 485 -6.32 -28.59 -2.31
C PRO A 485 -7.20 -27.65 -3.15
N PRO A 486 -7.83 -28.17 -4.23
CA PRO A 486 -8.77 -27.39 -5.02
C PRO A 486 -9.97 -26.99 -4.15
N LYS A 487 -10.52 -25.82 -4.46
CA LYS A 487 -11.67 -25.24 -3.77
C LYS A 487 -12.61 -24.69 -4.81
N HIS A 488 -13.90 -24.81 -4.53
CA HIS A 488 -14.94 -24.34 -5.41
C HIS A 488 -15.57 -23.06 -4.86
N TYR A 489 -15.60 -22.04 -5.70
CA TYR A 489 -16.17 -20.74 -5.40
C TYR A 489 -17.44 -20.53 -6.21
N TYR A 490 -18.33 -19.70 -5.69
CA TYR A 490 -19.64 -19.48 -6.29
C TYR A 490 -20.00 -17.99 -6.38
N VAL A 491 -20.89 -17.65 -7.32
CA VAL A 491 -21.77 -16.49 -7.18
C VAL A 491 -23.17 -16.96 -6.81
N PHE A 492 -23.68 -16.51 -5.65
CA PHE A 492 -25.05 -16.73 -5.20
C PHE A 492 -25.94 -15.55 -5.59
N GLY A 493 -27.06 -15.81 -6.25
CA GLY A 493 -28.01 -14.78 -6.68
C GLY A 493 -29.17 -15.36 -7.46
N HIS A 494 -30.15 -14.52 -7.80
CA HIS A 494 -31.24 -14.87 -8.72
C HIS A 494 -31.91 -13.62 -9.32
N PRO A 495 -32.11 -13.55 -10.65
CA PRO A 495 -31.47 -14.37 -11.70
C PRO A 495 -30.04 -13.87 -11.97
N ILE A 496 -29.12 -14.76 -12.37
CA ILE A 496 -27.72 -14.42 -12.70
C ILE A 496 -27.18 -15.01 -14.03
N PRO A 497 -28.00 -15.20 -15.09
CA PRO A 497 -27.54 -15.84 -16.33
C PRO A 497 -26.43 -15.04 -17.03
N HIS A 498 -26.42 -13.71 -16.90
CA HIS A 498 -25.44 -12.81 -17.53
C HIS A 498 -24.28 -12.41 -16.63
N SER A 499 -24.15 -12.99 -15.43
CA SER A 499 -23.02 -12.66 -14.55
C SER A 499 -21.68 -12.98 -15.21
N MET A 500 -20.78 -11.99 -15.24
CA MET A 500 -19.41 -12.09 -15.74
C MET A 500 -18.43 -12.65 -14.70
N SER A 501 -18.88 -12.83 -13.45
CA SER A 501 -18.05 -13.30 -12.33
C SER A 501 -17.28 -14.60 -12.65
N PRO A 502 -17.87 -15.66 -13.24
CA PRO A 502 -17.11 -16.87 -13.51
C PRO A 502 -15.93 -16.67 -14.47
N ILE A 503 -16.08 -15.84 -15.50
CA ILE A 503 -14.98 -15.55 -16.43
C ILE A 503 -13.85 -14.84 -15.68
N LEU A 504 -14.22 -13.81 -14.92
CA LEU A 504 -13.28 -13.01 -14.14
C LEU A 504 -12.49 -13.87 -13.13
N TYR A 505 -13.18 -14.61 -12.26
CA TYR A 505 -12.51 -15.34 -11.18
C TYR A 505 -11.73 -16.55 -11.69
N ASN A 506 -12.23 -17.28 -12.70
CA ASN A 506 -11.45 -18.38 -13.29
C ASN A 506 -10.21 -17.85 -14.03
N ALA A 507 -10.29 -16.70 -14.70
CA ALA A 507 -9.12 -16.02 -15.27
C ALA A 507 -8.10 -15.64 -14.19
N ALA A 508 -8.56 -15.07 -13.07
CA ALA A 508 -7.71 -14.71 -11.95
C ALA A 508 -7.04 -15.93 -11.29
N PHE A 509 -7.79 -17.01 -11.04
CA PHE A 509 -7.24 -18.25 -10.47
C PHE A 509 -6.22 -18.89 -11.41
N THR A 510 -6.50 -18.93 -12.71
CA THR A 510 -5.58 -19.45 -13.74
C THR A 510 -4.29 -18.62 -13.78
N ALA A 511 -4.40 -17.29 -13.81
CA ALA A 511 -3.23 -16.42 -13.85
C ALA A 511 -2.35 -16.55 -12.59
N LEU A 512 -2.98 -16.79 -11.44
CA LEU A 512 -2.31 -17.06 -10.16
C LEU A 512 -1.84 -18.52 -10.00
N GLY A 513 -2.07 -19.40 -10.98
CA GLY A 513 -1.72 -20.82 -10.89
C GLY A 513 -2.47 -21.58 -9.79
N LEU A 514 -3.63 -21.08 -9.36
CA LEU A 514 -4.44 -21.69 -8.30
C LEU A 514 -5.39 -22.75 -8.89
N PRO A 515 -5.55 -23.92 -8.24
CA PRO A 515 -6.39 -25.02 -8.72
C PRO A 515 -7.88 -24.82 -8.38
N HIS A 516 -8.32 -23.57 -8.21
CA HIS A 516 -9.66 -23.23 -7.79
C HIS A 516 -10.58 -23.06 -9.00
N THR A 517 -11.86 -23.34 -8.81
CA THR A 517 -12.90 -23.12 -9.82
C THR A 517 -13.94 -22.16 -9.31
N TYR A 518 -14.62 -21.48 -10.22
CA TYR A 518 -15.71 -20.55 -9.92
C TYR A 518 -16.93 -20.82 -10.80
N SER A 519 -18.12 -20.95 -10.21
CA SER A 519 -19.37 -21.19 -10.94
C SER A 519 -20.55 -20.34 -10.47
N LYS A 520 -21.64 -20.36 -11.24
CA LYS A 520 -22.91 -19.73 -10.87
C LYS A 520 -23.74 -20.71 -10.06
N TYR A 521 -24.38 -20.22 -9.00
CA TYR A 521 -25.41 -20.96 -8.28
C TYR A 521 -26.65 -20.07 -8.22
N ASP A 522 -27.48 -20.18 -9.26
CA ASP A 522 -28.67 -19.37 -9.47
C ASP A 522 -29.84 -19.96 -8.66
N THR A 523 -30.17 -19.31 -7.54
CA THR A 523 -31.22 -19.77 -6.62
C THR A 523 -31.87 -18.59 -5.92
N PRO A 524 -33.20 -18.55 -5.75
CA PRO A 524 -33.86 -17.62 -4.84
C PRO A 524 -33.88 -18.13 -3.39
N SER A 525 -33.43 -19.36 -3.11
CA SER A 525 -33.53 -20.04 -1.82
C SER A 525 -32.27 -19.85 -0.96
N ILE A 526 -32.45 -19.32 0.25
CA ILE A 526 -31.36 -19.20 1.23
C ILE A 526 -30.96 -20.55 1.85
N ASP A 527 -31.87 -21.52 1.87
CA ASP A 527 -31.61 -22.85 2.42
C ASP A 527 -30.73 -23.68 1.48
N GLU A 528 -30.88 -23.52 0.17
CA GLU A 528 -29.97 -24.12 -0.82
C GLU A 528 -28.56 -23.54 -0.69
N ILE A 529 -28.44 -22.22 -0.49
CA ILE A 529 -27.14 -21.58 -0.20
C ILE A 529 -26.51 -22.19 1.06
N ARG A 530 -27.29 -22.45 2.11
CA ARG A 530 -26.79 -23.09 3.34
C ARG A 530 -26.17 -24.46 3.06
N GLN A 531 -26.81 -25.27 2.22
CA GLN A 531 -26.28 -26.59 1.87
C GLN A 531 -24.94 -26.51 1.12
N VAL A 532 -24.77 -25.51 0.24
CA VAL A 532 -23.53 -25.32 -0.52
C VAL A 532 -22.38 -24.83 0.38
N ILE A 533 -22.62 -23.88 1.27
CA ILE A 533 -21.56 -23.34 2.16
C ILE A 533 -21.03 -24.37 3.17
N GLU A 534 -21.78 -25.45 3.42
CA GLU A 534 -21.40 -26.56 4.31
C GLU A 534 -20.56 -27.63 3.59
N GLN A 535 -20.36 -27.53 2.27
CA GLN A 535 -19.56 -28.49 1.51
C GLN A 535 -18.05 -28.38 1.84
N PRO A 536 -17.31 -29.52 1.92
CA PRO A 536 -15.92 -29.53 2.35
C PRO A 536 -14.96 -28.82 1.37
N ASP A 537 -15.34 -28.74 0.09
CA ASP A 537 -14.60 -28.09 -0.98
C ASP A 537 -15.03 -26.63 -1.21
N PHE A 538 -16.01 -26.11 -0.48
CA PHE A 538 -16.37 -24.69 -0.52
C PHE A 538 -15.15 -23.82 -0.21
N GLY A 539 -14.85 -22.86 -1.09
CA GLY A 539 -13.75 -21.89 -0.92
C GLY A 539 -14.22 -20.51 -0.45
N GLY A 540 -15.44 -20.14 -0.84
CA GLY A 540 -16.00 -18.81 -0.66
C GLY A 540 -17.03 -18.51 -1.72
N ALA A 541 -17.69 -17.36 -1.61
CA ALA A 541 -18.67 -16.96 -2.61
C ALA A 541 -18.81 -15.44 -2.73
N SER A 542 -19.11 -14.96 -3.94
CA SER A 542 -19.73 -13.67 -4.13
C SER A 542 -21.24 -13.80 -3.90
N VAL A 543 -21.88 -12.75 -3.40
CA VAL A 543 -23.33 -12.71 -3.15
C VAL A 543 -23.89 -11.48 -3.83
N THR A 544 -24.90 -11.68 -4.68
CA THR A 544 -25.63 -10.61 -5.36
C THR A 544 -27.11 -10.66 -4.98
N LEU A 545 -27.93 -9.85 -5.65
CA LEU A 545 -29.38 -9.80 -5.46
C LEU A 545 -30.01 -11.20 -5.59
N PRO A 546 -30.99 -11.57 -4.74
CA PRO A 546 -31.54 -10.79 -3.62
C PRO A 546 -30.85 -11.04 -2.26
N HIS A 547 -29.74 -11.78 -2.24
CA HIS A 547 -29.24 -12.47 -1.03
C HIS A 547 -28.34 -11.66 -0.11
N GLY A 548 -27.86 -10.49 -0.53
CA GLY A 548 -26.82 -9.75 0.20
C GLY A 548 -27.14 -9.44 1.68
N ARG A 549 -28.41 -9.38 2.08
CA ARG A 549 -28.81 -9.31 3.51
C ARG A 549 -29.18 -10.67 4.10
N ASN A 550 -29.75 -11.56 3.29
CA ASN A 550 -30.26 -12.86 3.71
C ASN A 550 -29.14 -13.83 4.13
N VAL A 551 -27.92 -13.62 3.64
CA VAL A 551 -26.74 -14.41 4.01
C VAL A 551 -26.12 -14.00 5.35
N ILE A 552 -26.47 -12.83 5.90
CA ILE A 552 -25.89 -12.34 7.16
C ILE A 552 -26.06 -13.34 8.32
N PRO A 553 -27.24 -13.97 8.52
CA PRO A 553 -27.41 -14.98 9.56
C PRO A 553 -26.61 -16.27 9.34
N LEU A 554 -26.09 -16.52 8.13
CA LEU A 554 -25.30 -17.71 7.80
C LEU A 554 -23.80 -17.53 8.12
N VAL A 555 -23.32 -16.29 8.28
CA VAL A 555 -21.91 -16.00 8.56
C VAL A 555 -21.68 -15.72 10.05
N GLN A 556 -20.62 -16.29 10.62
CA GLN A 556 -20.30 -16.20 12.05
C GLN A 556 -19.58 -14.89 12.39
N HIS A 557 -18.86 -14.33 11.41
CA HIS A 557 -18.13 -13.09 11.58
C HIS A 557 -18.47 -12.12 10.44
N LEU A 558 -18.57 -10.84 10.76
CA LEU A 558 -18.71 -9.77 9.79
C LEU A 558 -17.56 -8.80 9.91
N SER A 559 -17.03 -8.34 8.77
CA SER A 559 -16.13 -7.21 8.78
C SER A 559 -16.84 -5.96 9.33
N ARG A 560 -16.07 -5.02 9.90
CA ARG A 560 -16.63 -3.73 10.33
C ARG A 560 -17.32 -2.99 9.17
N HIS A 561 -16.83 -3.16 7.95
CA HIS A 561 -17.41 -2.54 6.77
C HIS A 561 -18.78 -3.14 6.44
N ALA A 562 -18.88 -4.47 6.40
CA ALA A 562 -20.15 -5.17 6.16
C ALA A 562 -21.18 -4.91 7.27
N GLN A 563 -20.75 -4.76 8.53
CA GLN A 563 -21.63 -4.38 9.64
C GLN A 563 -22.25 -3.00 9.43
N ILE A 564 -21.44 -1.99 9.08
CA ILE A 564 -21.93 -0.61 8.85
C ILE A 564 -22.80 -0.54 7.60
N ILE A 565 -22.39 -1.22 6.52
CA ILE A 565 -23.14 -1.26 5.27
C ILE A 565 -24.47 -2.00 5.48
N GLY A 566 -24.49 -3.04 6.32
CA GLY A 566 -25.66 -3.89 6.54
C GLY A 566 -25.96 -4.83 5.38
N ALA A 567 -24.95 -5.18 4.59
CA ALA A 567 -25.03 -6.12 3.47
C ALA A 567 -23.66 -6.79 3.22
N VAL A 568 -23.70 -8.06 2.81
CA VAL A 568 -22.54 -8.91 2.48
C VAL A 568 -22.59 -9.22 0.99
N ASN A 569 -21.48 -8.99 0.29
CA ASN A 569 -21.30 -9.44 -1.10
C ASN A 569 -20.18 -10.48 -1.23
N THR A 570 -19.44 -10.76 -0.15
CA THR A 570 -18.27 -11.65 -0.13
C THR A 570 -18.34 -12.57 1.08
N ILE A 571 -18.24 -13.87 0.87
CA ILE A 571 -18.14 -14.90 1.90
C ILE A 571 -16.79 -15.61 1.74
N GLN A 572 -16.10 -15.86 2.85
CA GLN A 572 -14.88 -16.66 2.91
C GLN A 572 -14.88 -17.53 4.17
N ILE A 573 -14.20 -18.68 4.10
CA ILE A 573 -13.87 -19.47 5.29
C ILE A 573 -12.82 -18.74 6.14
N ALA A 574 -13.00 -18.71 7.46
CA ALA A 574 -12.06 -18.04 8.35
C ALA A 574 -10.63 -18.64 8.24
N PRO A 575 -9.59 -17.82 7.98
CA PRO A 575 -8.24 -18.33 7.67
C PRO A 575 -7.44 -18.82 8.88
N TRP A 576 -7.92 -18.62 10.11
CA TRP A 576 -7.14 -18.79 11.36
C TRP A 576 -7.26 -20.18 12.02
N GLY A 577 -7.71 -21.20 11.30
CA GLY A 577 -8.03 -22.51 11.91
C GLY A 577 -9.26 -22.49 12.83
N GLY A 578 -10.03 -21.40 12.81
CA GLY A 578 -11.34 -21.32 13.46
C GLY A 578 -12.43 -21.84 12.53
N HIS A 579 -13.38 -22.60 13.07
CA HIS A 579 -14.59 -22.96 12.36
C HIS A 579 -15.43 -21.70 12.12
N GLY A 580 -15.83 -21.44 10.87
CA GLY A 580 -16.79 -20.38 10.55
C GLY A 580 -16.49 -19.61 9.26
N LEU A 581 -17.46 -18.81 8.87
CA LEU A 581 -17.52 -17.98 7.69
C LEU A 581 -17.41 -16.50 8.08
N ILE A 582 -16.68 -15.76 7.26
CA ILE A 582 -16.54 -14.31 7.34
C ILE A 582 -17.33 -13.70 6.18
N GLY A 583 -18.27 -12.81 6.51
CA GLY A 583 -18.94 -11.94 5.55
C GLY A 583 -18.27 -10.58 5.45
N ASP A 584 -17.97 -10.14 4.22
CA ASP A 584 -17.47 -8.81 3.91
C ASP A 584 -18.26 -8.18 2.75
N ASN A 585 -18.00 -6.90 2.49
CA ASN A 585 -18.53 -6.15 1.38
C ASN A 585 -17.36 -5.50 0.61
N THR A 586 -17.14 -5.89 -0.65
CA THR A 586 -16.11 -5.33 -1.54
C THR A 586 -16.68 -4.30 -2.52
N ASP A 587 -18.01 -4.21 -2.68
CA ASP A 587 -18.65 -3.22 -3.56
C ASP A 587 -18.20 -1.80 -3.21
N TRP A 588 -18.15 -1.46 -1.92
CA TRP A 588 -17.75 -0.10 -1.51
C TRP A 588 -16.30 0.22 -1.88
N LYS A 589 -15.42 -0.79 -1.94
CA LYS A 589 -14.04 -0.59 -2.39
C LYS A 589 -13.97 -0.40 -3.90
N GLY A 590 -14.70 -1.22 -4.66
CA GLY A 590 -14.80 -1.08 -6.11
C GLY A 590 -15.30 0.31 -6.51
N ILE A 591 -16.41 0.73 -5.92
CA ILE A 591 -17.01 2.05 -6.13
C ILE A 591 -16.04 3.16 -5.73
N LYS A 592 -15.41 3.04 -4.54
CA LYS A 592 -14.45 4.03 -4.07
C LYS A 592 -13.28 4.19 -5.03
N ASN A 593 -12.66 3.09 -5.46
CA ASN A 593 -11.51 3.11 -6.35
C ASN A 593 -11.89 3.76 -7.69
N CYS A 594 -12.99 3.35 -8.29
CA CYS A 594 -13.48 3.93 -9.54
C CYS A 594 -13.76 5.44 -9.43
N VAL A 595 -14.46 5.88 -8.37
CA VAL A 595 -14.69 7.32 -8.14
C VAL A 595 -13.35 8.04 -7.96
N CYS A 596 -12.46 7.55 -7.10
CA CYS A 596 -11.17 8.18 -6.86
C CYS A 596 -10.29 8.29 -8.12
N HIS A 597 -10.32 7.28 -9.01
CA HIS A 597 -9.60 7.32 -10.28
C HIS A 597 -10.22 8.29 -11.29
N ALA A 598 -11.55 8.44 -11.28
CA ALA A 598 -12.26 9.36 -12.15
C ALA A 598 -12.23 10.82 -11.67
N LEU A 599 -11.90 11.08 -10.40
CA LEU A 599 -11.79 12.43 -9.87
C LEU A 599 -10.57 13.18 -10.42
N THR A 600 -10.79 14.39 -10.92
CA THR A 600 -9.75 15.34 -11.33
C THR A 600 -9.63 16.48 -10.32
N PRO A 601 -8.60 17.35 -10.38
CA PRO A 601 -8.48 18.52 -9.51
C PRO A 601 -9.71 19.41 -9.48
N ALA A 602 -10.36 19.58 -10.63
CA ALA A 602 -11.50 20.48 -10.79
C ALA A 602 -12.70 20.07 -9.91
N HIS A 603 -12.77 18.80 -9.54
CA HIS A 603 -13.85 18.23 -8.74
C HIS A 603 -13.33 17.37 -7.58
N ALA A 604 -12.11 17.67 -7.08
CA ALA A 604 -11.59 17.04 -5.88
C ALA A 604 -12.56 17.20 -4.70
N VAL A 605 -12.66 16.19 -3.83
CA VAL A 605 -13.63 16.20 -2.74
C VAL A 605 -13.26 17.25 -1.69
N THR A 606 -14.19 18.17 -1.44
CA THR A 606 -14.14 19.21 -0.42
C THR A 606 -15.38 19.14 0.47
N SER A 607 -15.47 20.02 1.47
CA SER A 607 -16.65 20.15 2.33
C SER A 607 -17.91 20.61 1.57
N SER A 608 -17.78 21.17 0.37
CA SER A 608 -18.89 21.59 -0.47
C SER A 608 -19.26 20.57 -1.55
N THR A 609 -18.57 19.43 -1.62
CA THR A 609 -18.87 18.37 -2.59
C THR A 609 -20.22 17.75 -2.30
N THR A 610 -21.04 17.66 -3.34
CA THR A 610 -22.37 17.02 -3.29
C THR A 610 -22.37 15.76 -4.14
N ALA A 611 -22.90 14.67 -3.58
CA ALA A 611 -23.12 13.42 -4.29
C ALA A 611 -24.60 13.02 -4.29
N LEU A 612 -25.05 12.42 -5.39
CA LEU A 612 -26.40 11.87 -5.57
C LEU A 612 -26.32 10.37 -5.83
N VAL A 613 -27.06 9.59 -5.03
CA VAL A 613 -27.20 8.14 -5.18
C VAL A 613 -28.60 7.83 -5.66
N LEU A 614 -28.70 7.13 -6.79
CA LEU A 614 -29.98 6.69 -7.37
C LEU A 614 -30.20 5.21 -7.01
N GLY A 615 -31.28 4.93 -6.28
CA GLY A 615 -31.65 3.60 -5.79
C GLY A 615 -31.53 3.44 -4.26
N ALA A 616 -32.11 2.36 -3.73
CA ALA A 616 -32.14 2.06 -2.30
C ALA A 616 -31.89 0.56 -1.98
N GLY A 617 -31.15 -0.14 -2.84
CA GLY A 617 -30.79 -1.55 -2.68
C GLY A 617 -29.53 -1.79 -1.84
N GLY A 618 -29.02 -3.04 -1.85
CA GLY A 618 -27.76 -3.40 -1.20
C GLY A 618 -26.56 -2.60 -1.74
N SER A 619 -26.48 -2.43 -3.06
CA SER A 619 -25.42 -1.65 -3.71
C SER A 619 -25.50 -0.16 -3.34
N ALA A 620 -26.70 0.42 -3.18
CA ALA A 620 -26.87 1.80 -2.70
C ALA A 620 -26.23 2.01 -1.31
N ARG A 621 -26.32 1.01 -0.41
CA ARG A 621 -25.67 1.06 0.89
C ARG A 621 -24.14 1.09 0.75
N ALA A 622 -23.60 0.22 -0.09
CA ALA A 622 -22.17 0.19 -0.37
C ALA A 622 -21.69 1.51 -1.01
N THR A 623 -22.47 2.10 -1.91
CA THR A 623 -22.21 3.41 -2.52
C THR A 623 -22.14 4.53 -1.49
N ILE A 624 -23.14 4.65 -0.62
CA ILE A 624 -23.18 5.68 0.42
C ILE A 624 -21.97 5.54 1.34
N TYR A 625 -21.64 4.31 1.74
CA TYR A 625 -20.46 4.03 2.53
C TYR A 625 -19.17 4.39 1.80
N ALA A 626 -19.06 4.09 0.50
CA ALA A 626 -17.91 4.47 -0.32
C ALA A 626 -17.72 5.99 -0.36
N LEU A 627 -18.78 6.75 -0.63
CA LEU A 627 -18.76 8.23 -0.68
C LEU A 627 -18.38 8.84 0.66
N TYR A 628 -18.91 8.30 1.76
CA TYR A 628 -18.52 8.68 3.11
C TYR A 628 -17.03 8.44 3.38
N ARG A 629 -16.49 7.29 2.93
CA ARG A 629 -15.07 6.94 3.08
C ARG A 629 -14.15 7.73 2.17
N ILE A 630 -14.67 8.36 1.11
CA ILE A 630 -13.95 9.35 0.29
C ILE A 630 -13.93 10.72 0.99
N GLY A 631 -14.90 11.00 1.87
CA GLY A 631 -15.01 12.25 2.62
C GLY A 631 -16.12 13.17 2.13
N VAL A 632 -17.05 12.66 1.31
CA VAL A 632 -18.22 13.44 0.87
C VAL A 632 -19.16 13.63 2.05
N VAL A 633 -19.53 14.89 2.31
CA VAL A 633 -20.40 15.27 3.44
C VAL A 633 -21.86 15.38 3.00
N ASN A 634 -22.11 15.91 1.79
CA ASN A 634 -23.47 16.13 1.28
C ASN A 634 -23.87 14.97 0.37
N ILE A 635 -24.45 13.91 0.96
CA ILE A 635 -24.93 12.73 0.22
C ILE A 635 -26.45 12.74 0.16
N PHE A 636 -26.99 12.78 -1.05
CA PHE A 636 -28.41 12.70 -1.34
C PHE A 636 -28.77 11.33 -1.89
N VAL A 637 -29.93 10.80 -1.51
CA VAL A 637 -30.46 9.52 -2.00
C VAL A 637 -31.83 9.75 -2.58
N TYR A 638 -32.03 9.26 -3.80
CA TYR A 638 -33.33 9.23 -4.44
C TYR A 638 -33.70 7.81 -4.84
N ASN A 639 -34.94 7.42 -4.58
CA ASN A 639 -35.49 6.14 -5.01
C ASN A 639 -36.98 6.30 -5.30
N ARG A 640 -37.48 5.62 -6.35
CA ARG A 640 -38.91 5.70 -6.75
C ARG A 640 -39.88 5.41 -5.60
N SER A 641 -39.49 4.50 -4.70
CA SER A 641 -40.19 4.27 -3.44
C SER A 641 -39.45 4.95 -2.29
N GLY A 642 -39.93 6.13 -1.89
CA GLY A 642 -39.30 6.94 -0.84
C GLY A 642 -39.20 6.24 0.52
N SER A 643 -40.14 5.33 0.84
CA SER A 643 -40.07 4.53 2.08
C SER A 643 -38.82 3.66 2.15
N LYS A 644 -38.39 3.03 1.05
CA LYS A 644 -37.15 2.23 1.01
C LYS A 644 -35.89 3.08 1.24
N ALA A 645 -35.84 4.29 0.68
CA ALA A 645 -34.74 5.22 0.90
C ALA A 645 -34.70 5.71 2.35
N ARG A 646 -35.86 6.03 2.95
CA ARG A 646 -35.97 6.39 4.37
C ARG A 646 -35.49 5.27 5.28
N THR A 647 -35.95 4.02 5.09
CA THR A 647 -35.45 2.87 5.87
C THR A 647 -33.94 2.70 5.75
N LEU A 648 -33.38 2.87 4.55
CA LEU A 648 -31.94 2.78 4.33
C LEU A 648 -31.18 3.84 5.13
N VAL A 649 -31.65 5.09 5.14
CA VAL A 649 -31.01 6.20 5.86
C VAL A 649 -31.14 6.03 7.37
N ASP A 650 -32.32 5.60 7.86
CA ASP A 650 -32.55 5.32 9.28
C ASP A 650 -31.57 4.25 9.81
N ASP A 651 -31.33 3.20 9.02
CA ASP A 651 -30.37 2.15 9.38
C ASP A 651 -28.94 2.71 9.49
N PHE A 652 -28.52 3.60 8.58
CA PHE A 652 -27.20 4.24 8.68
C PHE A 652 -27.07 5.15 9.90
N GLN A 653 -28.09 5.95 10.20
CA GLN A 653 -28.07 6.84 11.37
C GLN A 653 -27.96 6.08 12.70
N ARG A 654 -28.51 4.86 12.77
CA ARG A 654 -28.36 3.95 13.92
C ARG A 654 -26.95 3.38 14.05
N LEU A 655 -26.31 3.06 12.92
CA LEU A 655 -25.00 2.40 12.87
C LEU A 655 -23.84 3.41 12.99
N ASP A 656 -23.98 4.61 12.43
CA ASP A 656 -23.00 5.69 12.50
C ASP A 656 -23.69 7.07 12.47
N ARG A 657 -23.73 7.74 13.63
CA ARG A 657 -24.36 9.08 13.78
C ARG A 657 -23.66 10.18 13.00
N LEU A 658 -22.41 9.97 12.55
CA LEU A 658 -21.68 10.94 11.75
C LEU A 658 -22.02 10.86 10.26
N LEU A 659 -22.59 9.74 9.82
CA LEU A 659 -23.04 9.54 8.44
C LEU A 659 -24.42 10.17 8.23
N LYS A 660 -24.42 11.43 7.79
CA LYS A 660 -25.66 12.16 7.45
C LYS A 660 -25.97 11.98 5.96
N VAL A 661 -27.17 11.51 5.68
CA VAL A 661 -27.67 11.28 4.32
C VAL A 661 -29.06 11.90 4.22
N THR A 662 -29.33 12.61 3.13
CA THR A 662 -30.60 13.29 2.89
C THR A 662 -31.41 12.50 1.85
N VAL A 663 -32.64 12.13 2.19
CA VAL A 663 -33.56 11.51 1.23
C VAL A 663 -34.26 12.60 0.42
N LEU A 664 -34.29 12.44 -0.89
CA LEU A 664 -35.08 13.28 -1.79
C LEU A 664 -36.41 12.59 -2.10
N ASP A 665 -37.52 13.31 -1.92
CA ASP A 665 -38.85 12.82 -2.31
C ASP A 665 -39.06 12.89 -3.83
N CYS A 666 -38.42 13.84 -4.50
CA CYS A 666 -38.40 13.99 -5.96
C CYS A 666 -37.02 14.49 -6.44
N LEU A 667 -36.71 14.25 -7.72
CA LEU A 667 -35.55 14.86 -8.39
C LEU A 667 -35.95 16.23 -8.96
N ASP A 668 -35.97 17.24 -8.09
CA ASP A 668 -36.08 18.65 -8.48
C ASP A 668 -34.71 19.32 -8.28
N GLY A 669 -34.12 19.85 -9.35
CA GLY A 669 -32.80 20.48 -9.34
C GLY A 669 -32.65 21.64 -8.36
N SER A 670 -33.76 22.25 -7.92
CA SER A 670 -33.76 23.31 -6.90
C SER A 670 -33.45 22.81 -5.49
N GLN A 671 -33.62 21.52 -5.21
CA GLN A 671 -33.45 20.95 -3.87
C GLN A 671 -32.01 20.53 -3.55
N ILE A 672 -31.13 20.46 -4.56
CA ILE A 672 -29.74 20.02 -4.40
C ILE A 672 -28.78 21.18 -4.68
N VAL A 673 -28.37 21.87 -3.61
CA VAL A 673 -27.43 23.01 -3.71
C VAL A 673 -26.19 22.77 -2.85
N PRO A 674 -24.97 22.81 -3.44
CA PRO A 674 -24.69 22.91 -4.88
C PRO A 674 -25.08 21.63 -5.63
N PRO A 675 -25.30 21.70 -6.98
CA PRO A 675 -25.59 20.53 -7.80
C PRO A 675 -24.55 19.42 -7.63
N PRO A 676 -24.95 18.14 -7.72
CA PRO A 676 -24.05 17.02 -7.52
C PRO A 676 -22.95 16.99 -8.59
N CYS A 677 -21.71 16.78 -8.14
CA CYS A 677 -20.55 16.49 -8.98
C CYS A 677 -20.10 15.03 -8.89
N ILE A 678 -20.81 14.20 -8.11
CA ILE A 678 -20.69 12.74 -8.13
C ILE A 678 -22.10 12.16 -8.18
N ILE A 679 -22.43 11.40 -9.21
CA ILE A 679 -23.73 10.72 -9.32
C ILE A 679 -23.48 9.23 -9.50
N VAL A 680 -24.08 8.40 -8.66
CA VAL A 680 -23.96 6.95 -8.73
C VAL A 680 -25.34 6.31 -8.90
N SER A 681 -25.54 5.60 -10.01
CA SER A 681 -26.74 4.81 -10.26
C SER A 681 -26.55 3.37 -9.78
N THR A 682 -27.46 2.93 -8.91
CA THR A 682 -27.51 1.55 -8.38
C THR A 682 -28.77 0.82 -8.83
N VAL A 683 -29.48 1.40 -9.79
CA VAL A 683 -30.74 0.87 -10.32
C VAL A 683 -30.42 -0.08 -11.47
N PRO A 684 -31.08 -1.24 -11.57
CA PRO A 684 -30.91 -2.13 -12.71
C PRO A 684 -31.18 -1.41 -14.04
N SER A 685 -30.36 -1.69 -15.06
CA SER A 685 -30.48 -1.12 -16.41
C SER A 685 -31.73 -1.60 -17.17
N ILE A 686 -32.30 -2.72 -16.73
CA ILE A 686 -33.47 -3.39 -17.30
C ILE A 686 -34.46 -3.70 -16.17
N ALA A 687 -35.71 -3.24 -16.31
CA ALA A 687 -36.82 -3.74 -15.50
C ALA A 687 -37.64 -4.72 -16.33
N GLY A 688 -37.65 -5.99 -15.91
CA GLY A 688 -38.47 -7.05 -16.50
C GLY A 688 -38.23 -8.39 -15.79
N SER A 689 -39.30 -9.16 -15.60
CA SER A 689 -39.20 -10.61 -15.42
C SER A 689 -38.89 -11.27 -16.76
N ILE A 690 -38.46 -12.54 -16.76
CA ILE A 690 -38.18 -13.35 -17.97
C ILE A 690 -39.33 -13.27 -19.01
N ASP A 691 -40.56 -12.96 -18.57
CA ASP A 691 -41.78 -12.91 -19.39
C ASP A 691 -42.24 -11.50 -19.82
N THR A 692 -41.45 -10.44 -19.61
CA THR A 692 -41.85 -9.05 -19.97
C THR A 692 -40.75 -8.30 -20.73
N PRO A 693 -41.07 -7.61 -21.85
CA PRO A 693 -40.07 -6.88 -22.62
C PRO A 693 -39.40 -5.78 -21.78
N ALA A 694 -38.08 -5.82 -21.76
CA ALA A 694 -37.17 -4.92 -21.05
C ALA A 694 -37.45 -3.44 -21.40
N LYS A 695 -38.15 -2.71 -20.52
CA LYS A 695 -38.24 -1.24 -20.62
C LYS A 695 -37.11 -0.60 -19.83
N ALA A 696 -36.48 0.42 -20.42
CA ALA A 696 -35.52 1.25 -19.70
C ALA A 696 -36.19 1.87 -18.48
N VAL A 697 -35.50 1.83 -17.33
CA VAL A 697 -36.01 2.42 -16.10
C VAL A 697 -35.84 3.94 -16.21
N ASP A 698 -36.94 4.67 -16.25
CA ASP A 698 -36.91 6.13 -16.12
C ASP A 698 -36.53 6.50 -14.68
N LEU A 699 -35.35 7.10 -14.54
CA LEU A 699 -34.79 7.54 -13.27
C LEU A 699 -35.36 8.89 -12.82
N GLY A 700 -36.05 9.63 -13.69
CA GLY A 700 -36.43 11.02 -13.47
C GLY A 700 -35.24 11.99 -13.47
N LEU A 701 -34.06 11.49 -13.85
CA LEU A 701 -32.83 12.29 -13.95
C LEU A 701 -32.90 13.19 -15.19
N LYS A 702 -32.50 14.44 -15.04
CA LYS A 702 -32.43 15.44 -16.11
C LYS A 702 -31.02 16.00 -16.19
N LEU A 703 -30.65 16.55 -17.35
CA LEU A 703 -29.33 17.15 -17.58
C LEU A 703 -28.99 18.24 -16.53
N ASP A 704 -29.99 19.04 -16.12
CA ASP A 704 -29.82 20.13 -15.17
C ASP A 704 -29.49 19.67 -13.74
N HIS A 705 -29.67 18.38 -13.44
CA HIS A 705 -29.20 17.81 -12.16
C HIS A 705 -27.69 17.61 -12.14
N LEU A 706 -27.01 17.62 -13.27
CA LEU A 706 -25.56 17.49 -13.34
C LEU A 706 -24.92 18.89 -13.22
N SER A 707 -23.97 19.02 -12.29
CA SER A 707 -23.13 20.22 -12.13
C SER A 707 -22.49 20.70 -13.44
N MET A 708 -22.50 22.02 -13.66
CA MET A 708 -21.81 22.68 -14.77
C MET A 708 -20.28 22.70 -14.61
N ASN A 709 -19.78 22.50 -13.39
CA ASN A 709 -18.33 22.54 -13.09
C ASN A 709 -17.64 21.18 -13.35
N GLY A 710 -18.35 20.20 -13.89
CA GLY A 710 -17.86 18.84 -14.11
C GLY A 710 -18.22 17.90 -12.97
N GLY A 711 -17.88 16.63 -13.14
CA GLY A 711 -18.20 15.59 -12.18
C GLY A 711 -17.92 14.17 -12.64
N VAL A 712 -18.32 13.21 -11.83
CA VAL A 712 -18.17 11.78 -12.10
C VAL A 712 -19.55 11.12 -12.09
N ALA A 713 -19.87 10.41 -13.15
CA ALA A 713 -21.06 9.58 -13.27
C ALA A 713 -20.65 8.10 -13.22
N VAL A 714 -21.17 7.35 -12.26
CA VAL A 714 -20.88 5.92 -12.08
C VAL A 714 -22.16 5.12 -12.24
N GLU A 715 -22.20 4.23 -13.21
CA GLU A 715 -23.26 3.22 -13.34
C GLU A 715 -22.80 1.92 -12.68
N LEU A 716 -23.66 1.24 -11.93
CA LEU A 716 -23.36 -0.10 -11.40
C LEU A 716 -23.89 -1.23 -12.27
N ALA A 717 -24.98 -0.98 -13.00
CA ALA A 717 -25.48 -1.92 -13.99
C ALA A 717 -24.51 -1.99 -15.18
N TYR A 718 -24.30 -3.18 -15.73
CA TYR A 718 -23.39 -3.38 -16.85
C TYR A 718 -24.03 -4.10 -18.03
N GLU A 719 -25.32 -4.48 -17.97
CA GLU A 719 -25.96 -5.19 -19.09
C GLU A 719 -26.13 -4.29 -20.34
N LYS A 720 -26.05 -2.97 -20.19
CA LYS A 720 -26.09 -1.98 -21.27
C LYS A 720 -24.92 -1.01 -21.17
N LYS A 721 -24.19 -0.82 -22.28
CA LYS A 721 -23.07 0.13 -22.36
C LYS A 721 -23.50 1.59 -22.18
N VAL A 722 -24.66 1.97 -22.70
CA VAL A 722 -25.16 3.35 -22.61
C VAL A 722 -26.42 3.38 -21.77
N THR A 723 -26.32 3.92 -20.55
CA THR A 723 -27.46 4.19 -19.67
C THR A 723 -27.82 5.68 -19.69
N PRO A 724 -29.04 6.07 -19.26
CA PRO A 724 -29.43 7.47 -19.22
C PRO A 724 -28.46 8.37 -18.44
N LEU A 725 -27.91 7.88 -17.32
CA LEU A 725 -26.91 8.61 -16.53
C LEU A 725 -25.64 8.88 -17.34
N LEU A 726 -25.08 7.84 -17.97
CA LEU A 726 -23.85 7.97 -18.75
C LEU A 726 -24.07 8.84 -20.00
N ALA A 727 -25.24 8.76 -20.63
CA ALA A 727 -25.63 9.62 -21.75
C ALA A 727 -25.70 11.10 -21.36
N PHE A 728 -26.27 11.43 -20.18
CA PHE A 728 -26.28 12.82 -19.70
C PHE A 728 -24.90 13.33 -19.31
N ALA A 729 -24.05 12.48 -18.72
CA ALA A 729 -22.66 12.83 -18.41
C ALA A 729 -21.87 13.14 -19.69
N GLU A 730 -22.03 12.31 -20.71
CA GLU A 730 -21.43 12.54 -22.03
C GLU A 730 -21.98 13.81 -22.69
N GLN A 731 -23.28 14.07 -22.61
CA GLN A 731 -23.88 15.30 -23.10
C GLN A 731 -23.31 16.54 -22.41
N ARG A 732 -23.11 16.52 -21.08
CA ARG A 732 -22.43 17.61 -20.35
C ARG A 732 -20.98 17.79 -20.80
N ARG A 733 -20.26 16.68 -21.03
CA ARG A 733 -18.90 16.68 -21.57
C ARG A 733 -18.81 17.38 -22.92
N LEU A 734 -19.73 17.06 -23.83
CA LEU A 734 -19.84 17.71 -25.14
C LEU A 734 -20.22 19.20 -25.04
N GLN A 735 -20.88 19.63 -23.97
CA GLN A 735 -21.16 21.04 -23.66
C GLN A 735 -19.99 21.79 -22.98
N GLY A 736 -18.83 21.15 -22.83
CA GLY A 736 -17.62 21.75 -22.25
C GLY A 736 -17.49 21.61 -20.73
N SER A 737 -18.40 20.90 -20.06
CA SER A 737 -18.31 20.61 -18.63
C SER A 737 -17.57 19.27 -18.42
N PRO A 738 -16.45 19.20 -17.68
CA PRO A 738 -15.62 17.99 -17.61
C PRO A 738 -16.27 16.89 -16.78
N TRP A 739 -17.14 16.10 -17.41
CA TRP A 739 -17.76 14.91 -16.83
C TRP A 739 -17.02 13.64 -17.25
N THR A 740 -16.78 12.76 -16.28
CA THR A 740 -16.19 11.43 -16.50
C THR A 740 -17.21 10.34 -16.22
N SER A 741 -17.41 9.46 -17.19
CA SER A 741 -18.28 8.30 -17.10
C SER A 741 -17.49 7.07 -16.64
N VAL A 742 -18.07 6.29 -15.74
CA VAL A 742 -17.54 5.00 -15.27
C VAL A 742 -18.60 3.93 -15.49
N ASP A 743 -18.26 2.95 -16.31
CA ASP A 743 -19.14 1.82 -16.64
C ASP A 743 -19.23 0.80 -15.50
N GLY A 744 -20.36 0.10 -15.39
CA GLY A 744 -20.57 -0.90 -14.33
C GLY A 744 -19.58 -2.06 -14.36
N ILE A 745 -19.05 -2.41 -15.54
CA ILE A 745 -18.05 -3.47 -15.68
C ILE A 745 -16.73 -3.10 -14.99
N GLU A 746 -16.38 -1.81 -14.94
CA GLU A 746 -15.19 -1.31 -14.24
C GLU A 746 -15.34 -1.48 -12.72
N VAL A 747 -16.54 -1.20 -12.20
CA VAL A 747 -16.84 -1.40 -10.79
C VAL A 747 -16.83 -2.89 -10.44
N LEU A 748 -17.36 -3.74 -11.33
CA LEU A 748 -17.31 -5.19 -11.18
C LEU A 748 -15.87 -5.71 -11.10
N LEU A 749 -14.98 -5.21 -11.96
CA LEU A 749 -13.56 -5.56 -11.96
C LEU A 749 -12.88 -5.11 -10.66
N GLU A 750 -13.04 -3.85 -10.25
CA GLU A 750 -12.39 -3.33 -9.04
C GLU A 750 -12.90 -4.02 -7.76
N GLN A 751 -14.20 -4.31 -7.65
CA GLN A 751 -14.69 -5.09 -6.50
C GLN A 751 -14.15 -6.53 -6.52
N ALA A 752 -14.01 -7.12 -7.71
CA ALA A 752 -13.59 -8.52 -7.85
C ALA A 752 -12.12 -8.70 -7.51
N PHE A 753 -11.25 -7.76 -7.90
CA PHE A 753 -9.84 -7.79 -7.50
C PHE A 753 -9.67 -7.76 -5.98
N GLU A 754 -10.55 -7.05 -5.27
CA GLU A 754 -10.58 -7.06 -3.81
C GLU A 754 -11.09 -8.40 -3.25
N GLN A 755 -12.05 -9.06 -3.90
CA GLN A 755 -12.50 -10.41 -3.51
C GLN A 755 -11.43 -11.47 -3.74
N VAL A 756 -10.74 -11.44 -4.89
CA VAL A 756 -9.62 -12.34 -5.15
C VAL A 756 -8.56 -12.19 -4.07
N ARG A 757 -8.20 -10.95 -3.73
CA ARG A 757 -7.25 -10.68 -2.64
C ARG A 757 -7.74 -11.18 -1.30
N PHE A 758 -9.03 -11.03 -1.01
CA PHE A 758 -9.64 -11.51 0.22
C PHE A 758 -9.55 -13.04 0.33
N TRP A 759 -9.91 -13.77 -0.73
CA TRP A 759 -9.91 -15.23 -0.74
C TRP A 759 -8.50 -15.85 -0.77
N THR A 760 -7.62 -15.30 -1.60
CA THR A 760 -6.33 -15.93 -1.94
C THR A 760 -5.15 -15.32 -1.20
N GLY A 761 -5.32 -14.13 -0.61
CA GLY A 761 -4.23 -13.29 -0.12
C GLY A 761 -3.40 -12.63 -1.23
N ARG A 762 -3.75 -12.82 -2.51
CA ARG A 762 -2.98 -12.39 -3.68
C ARG A 762 -3.70 -11.31 -4.49
N SER A 763 -2.94 -10.38 -5.04
CA SER A 763 -3.43 -9.49 -6.10
C SER A 763 -3.41 -10.23 -7.43
N ALA A 764 -4.53 -10.25 -8.16
CA ALA A 764 -4.56 -10.77 -9.52
C ALA A 764 -3.89 -9.79 -10.51
N PRO A 765 -3.27 -10.27 -11.60
CA PRO A 765 -2.80 -9.41 -12.68
C PRO A 765 -4.01 -8.73 -13.35
N ARG A 766 -4.19 -7.44 -13.10
CA ARG A 766 -5.38 -6.69 -13.51
C ARG A 766 -5.50 -6.63 -15.02
N LYS A 767 -4.42 -6.33 -15.74
CA LYS A 767 -4.39 -6.19 -17.20
C LYS A 767 -4.85 -7.47 -17.91
N GLN A 768 -4.25 -8.60 -17.55
CA GLN A 768 -4.59 -9.90 -18.13
C GLN A 768 -6.04 -10.31 -17.86
N VAL A 769 -6.50 -10.18 -16.60
CA VAL A 769 -7.88 -10.53 -16.22
C VAL A 769 -8.88 -9.59 -16.88
N ARG A 770 -8.60 -8.28 -16.87
CA ARG A 770 -9.45 -7.27 -17.50
C ARG A 770 -9.62 -7.54 -18.98
N GLN A 771 -8.55 -7.85 -19.71
CA GLN A 771 -8.62 -8.14 -21.13
C GLN A 771 -9.63 -9.26 -21.43
N GLN A 772 -9.50 -10.41 -20.74
CA GLN A 772 -10.42 -11.55 -20.94
C GLN A 772 -11.87 -11.21 -20.59
N VAL A 773 -12.09 -10.44 -19.52
CA VAL A 773 -13.44 -10.00 -19.13
C VAL A 773 -14.02 -9.04 -20.17
N MET A 774 -13.22 -8.11 -20.69
CA MET A 774 -13.69 -7.13 -21.67
C MET A 774 -14.05 -7.79 -23.01
N GLU A 775 -13.25 -8.74 -23.49
CA GLU A 775 -13.56 -9.53 -24.69
C GLU A 775 -14.93 -10.23 -24.55
N ALA A 776 -15.14 -10.95 -23.46
CA ALA A 776 -16.41 -11.63 -23.21
C ALA A 776 -17.59 -10.67 -22.93
N TYR A 777 -17.30 -9.50 -22.34
CA TYR A 777 -18.29 -8.45 -22.08
C TYR A 777 -18.80 -7.83 -23.38
N GLU A 778 -17.90 -7.58 -24.33
CA GLU A 778 -18.27 -7.07 -25.66
C GLU A 778 -19.17 -8.05 -26.40
N GLU A 779 -18.85 -9.34 -26.39
CA GLU A 779 -19.71 -10.38 -26.97
C GLU A 779 -21.08 -10.49 -26.28
N MET A 780 -21.14 -10.30 -24.96
CA MET A 780 -22.40 -10.26 -24.23
C MET A 780 -23.25 -9.07 -24.66
N CYS A 781 -22.67 -7.87 -24.69
CA CYS A 781 -23.36 -6.65 -25.11
C CYS A 781 -23.82 -6.68 -26.58
N HIS A 782 -23.14 -7.42 -27.45
CA HIS A 782 -23.60 -7.60 -28.84
C HIS A 782 -24.80 -8.55 -28.96
N ARG A 783 -25.00 -9.46 -28.00
CA ARG A 783 -26.11 -10.43 -28.00
C ARG A 783 -27.40 -9.88 -27.36
N LEU A 784 -27.25 -8.95 -26.42
CA LEU A 784 -28.35 -8.25 -25.73
C LEU A 784 -28.83 -7.05 -26.53
#